data_AF-A0AAW0EAV5-F1
#
_entry.id   AF-A0AAW0EAV5-F1
#
_cell.length_a   1.000
_cell.length_b   1.000
_cell.length_c   1.000
_cell.angle_alpha   90.00
_cell.angle_beta   90.00
_cell.angle_gamma   90.00
#
_symmetry.space_group_name_H-M   'P 1'
#
loop_
_entity.id
_entity.type
_entity.pdbx_description
1 polymer ?
#
loop_
_entity_poly.entity_id
_entity_poly.type
_entity_poly.pdbx_seq_one_letter_code
_entity_poly.pdbx_strand_id
1 'polypeptide(L)'
;MKHLESYSEDYSAYGISNSPARPQNGRPNTGGDSGFDRRKTEQMALTVGENIKRDERTMAAKIGDLVVSTNEKLTAAQSVIDKFVLYDTVKLAKEQAEAILSPAKDVIAFLNVMKNIHPAVGAVATIFTALIKLEVDRRENDKNIAVLHLAMTNLLFVLSYLEPTFDTADKIKSVLQEFLQNVCKTMNQFGNFCDVYYKQRSLVKMIRSSSYKGKLTGFATAFEDHKRELRHLLITKTAATVTKMDTNVKDVSAKLDQVLAFINMQSRKEVWVESKIQELGGEELVVADDKLLAKIGKIVKEKIDQQTLFALRENVDDVIRSNFARFNLKVETAMNEIKSAVQRSTETILTRLDSGPHDLIEDEDIKTNWRLSCKSRHFVDAVHHHFAQKFAKYTLENGEPHPEWWTLKFLSNIICDAIDEDGSGYLSVHEVNRFFKARPKHWTTTQCWAAGWYLNAVSYRHRCMAMIDAIEEATKNVMPQNRSALKPYLKKDCYGKIHLMLEGLYVDNLQYHGEEGPEYDSLAKFRKEVMDEELTNSMYLQELFTDSLAKPNYNLDSKEAVLAVLGSSRVEVSLLPLLFLVLRRHKKIIDIGSTLVLEEMEFDAMVNCIENITEAFETRCRNLLESWRQQRLDTRLAVLRVVYSRPGTKVNTFQRCPDFAQPSSPEFYDVRTFRLRGAHLTVIAG
;
A
#
# COMPACT_ATOMS: atom_id res chain seq x y z
N MET A 1 1.25 53.71 50.24
CA MET A 1 0.80 53.70 48.83
C MET A 1 0.42 52.26 48.51
N LYS A 2 -0.86 51.91 48.73
CA LYS A 2 -1.89 51.64 47.70
C LYS A 2 -1.50 50.46 46.78
N HIS A 3 -2.27 49.40 46.61
CA HIS A 3 -3.51 48.91 47.24
C HIS A 3 -3.56 47.41 46.88
N LEU A 4 -3.73 46.56 47.89
CA LEU A 4 -4.31 45.22 47.78
C LEU A 4 -5.78 45.39 48.20
N GLU A 5 -6.72 44.89 47.41
CA GLU A 5 -8.11 44.71 47.83
C GLU A 5 -8.53 43.27 47.54
N SER A 6 -8.67 42.55 48.65
CA SER A 6 -9.56 41.42 48.91
C SER A 6 -11.04 41.79 48.67
N TYR A 7 -11.90 40.81 48.42
CA TYR A 7 -13.15 40.65 49.17
C TYR A 7 -13.75 39.25 48.99
N SER A 8 -13.82 38.52 50.10
CA SER A 8 -14.78 37.45 50.39
C SER A 8 -15.82 38.01 51.37
N GLU A 9 -17.06 37.53 51.32
CA GLU A 9 -18.16 37.55 52.33
C GLU A 9 -19.46 37.22 51.54
N ASP A 10 -20.53 36.55 51.99
CA ASP A 10 -20.97 35.90 53.24
C ASP A 10 -22.21 35.03 52.87
N TYR A 11 -22.40 33.81 53.37
CA TYR A 11 -23.05 33.38 54.63
C TYR A 11 -24.57 33.65 54.82
N SER A 12 -25.32 32.53 54.72
CA SER A 12 -26.38 32.02 55.63
C SER A 12 -27.76 32.68 55.78
N ALA A 13 -28.80 31.82 55.72
CA ALA A 13 -29.89 31.82 56.69
C ALA A 13 -30.50 30.41 56.89
N TYR A 14 -30.23 29.83 58.07
CA TYR A 14 -31.14 29.15 59.02
C TYR A 14 -32.57 28.79 58.55
N GLY A 15 -33.22 27.65 58.89
CA GLY A 15 -32.91 26.54 59.78
C GLY A 15 -34.21 25.78 60.16
N ILE A 16 -34.03 24.52 60.60
CA ILE A 16 -34.82 23.78 61.63
C ILE A 16 -36.08 22.96 61.23
N SER A 17 -35.88 21.63 61.35
CA SER A 17 -36.72 20.52 61.87
C SER A 17 -38.18 20.31 61.41
N ASN A 18 -38.47 19.10 60.91
CA ASN A 18 -39.12 18.02 61.70
C ASN A 18 -39.37 16.78 60.84
N SER A 19 -38.86 15.63 61.28
CA SER A 19 -39.49 14.31 61.04
C SER A 19 -40.62 14.15 62.06
N PRO A 20 -41.73 13.42 61.77
CA PRO A 20 -41.63 11.96 61.70
C PRO A 20 -42.67 11.20 60.84
N ALA A 21 -42.38 9.91 60.67
CA ALA A 21 -43.30 8.76 60.57
C ALA A 21 -44.16 8.52 59.30
N ARG A 22 -44.02 7.28 58.79
CA ARG A 22 -44.90 6.54 57.85
C ARG A 22 -46.36 6.49 58.33
N PRO A 23 -47.34 6.29 57.42
CA PRO A 23 -47.81 4.93 57.15
C PRO A 23 -47.99 4.60 55.65
N GLN A 24 -47.85 3.31 55.33
CA GLN A 24 -48.29 2.70 54.08
C GLN A 24 -49.80 2.87 53.91
N ASN A 25 -50.27 3.16 52.69
CA ASN A 25 -51.56 2.69 52.17
C ASN A 25 -51.58 2.78 50.63
N GLY A 26 -52.08 1.73 49.99
CA GLY A 26 -51.96 1.52 48.55
C GLY A 26 -53.15 1.97 47.69
N ARG A 27 -52.84 1.99 46.38
CA ARG A 27 -53.70 1.93 45.16
C ARG A 27 -54.57 3.17 44.84
N PRO A 28 -55.00 3.35 43.56
CA PRO A 28 -54.50 2.82 42.29
C PRO A 28 -54.14 3.92 41.27
N ASN A 29 -53.34 3.51 40.30
CA ASN A 29 -52.98 4.21 39.08
C ASN A 29 -54.23 4.51 38.21
N THR A 30 -54.52 5.78 37.96
CA THR A 30 -55.45 6.20 36.89
C THR A 30 -54.84 7.33 36.08
N GLY A 31 -54.35 6.94 34.90
CA GLY A 31 -54.44 7.64 33.62
C GLY A 31 -54.35 9.16 33.58
N GLY A 32 -53.25 9.65 33.04
CA GLY A 32 -53.21 10.98 32.41
C GLY A 32 -51.82 11.58 32.32
N ASP A 33 -50.95 11.06 31.44
CA ASP A 33 -50.09 11.91 30.60
C ASP A 33 -49.36 11.10 29.50
N SER A 34 -50.09 10.63 28.48
CA SER A 34 -49.50 10.02 27.27
C SER A 34 -49.41 11.00 26.10
N GLY A 35 -49.81 12.27 26.31
CA GLY A 35 -49.83 13.31 25.29
C GLY A 35 -48.52 14.10 25.21
N PHE A 36 -47.84 14.30 26.34
CA PHE A 36 -46.60 15.09 26.39
C PHE A 36 -45.39 14.35 25.82
N ASP A 37 -45.28 13.05 26.09
CA ASP A 37 -44.18 12.22 25.58
C ASP A 37 -44.32 11.98 24.06
N ARG A 38 -45.55 11.71 23.59
CA ARG A 38 -45.84 11.50 22.16
C ARG A 38 -45.51 12.73 21.31
N ARG A 39 -45.77 13.94 21.81
CA ARG A 39 -45.41 15.21 21.13
C ARG A 39 -43.90 15.44 21.07
N LYS A 40 -43.13 15.05 22.10
CA LYS A 40 -41.67 15.11 22.06
C LYS A 40 -41.08 14.11 21.08
N THR A 41 -41.60 12.89 21.03
CA THR A 41 -41.17 11.87 20.06
C THR A 41 -41.52 12.28 18.63
N GLU A 42 -42.70 12.87 18.41
CA GLU A 42 -43.12 13.42 17.11
C GLU A 42 -42.26 14.63 16.70
N GLN A 43 -41.94 15.55 17.62
CA GLN A 43 -41.02 16.66 17.35
C GLN A 43 -39.59 16.18 17.05
N MET A 44 -39.05 15.23 17.81
CA MET A 44 -37.73 14.64 17.51
C MET A 44 -37.73 13.93 16.15
N ALA A 45 -38.79 13.19 15.80
CA ALA A 45 -38.91 12.55 14.49
C ALA A 45 -39.00 13.58 13.35
N LEU A 46 -39.72 14.69 13.56
CA LEU A 46 -39.77 15.81 12.61
C LEU A 46 -38.40 16.47 12.43
N THR A 47 -37.68 16.75 13.53
CA THR A 47 -36.33 17.34 13.48
C THR A 47 -35.32 16.40 12.83
N VAL A 48 -35.38 15.10 13.10
CA VAL A 48 -34.56 14.08 12.43
C VAL A 48 -34.91 14.03 10.93
N GLY A 49 -36.19 14.07 10.57
CA GLY A 49 -36.63 14.11 9.18
C GLY A 49 -36.20 15.37 8.43
N GLU A 50 -36.18 16.52 9.09
CA GLU A 50 -35.66 17.78 8.56
C GLU A 50 -34.14 17.74 8.35
N ASN A 51 -33.40 17.17 9.31
CA ASN A 51 -31.96 16.98 9.21
C ASN A 51 -31.60 16.02 8.05
N ILE A 52 -32.31 14.90 7.91
CA ILE A 52 -32.13 13.96 6.78
C ILE A 52 -32.37 14.68 5.45
N LYS A 53 -33.47 15.44 5.32
CA LYS A 53 -33.76 16.21 4.10
C LYS A 53 -32.70 17.29 3.81
N ARG A 54 -32.13 17.89 4.86
CA ARG A 54 -31.05 18.88 4.73
C ARG A 54 -29.75 18.23 4.25
N ASP A 55 -29.42 17.06 4.78
CA ASP A 55 -28.26 16.28 4.37
C ASP A 55 -28.39 15.77 2.93
N GLU A 56 -29.57 15.29 2.54
CA GLU A 56 -29.91 14.91 1.16
C GLU A 56 -29.74 16.09 0.18
N ARG A 57 -30.23 17.29 0.54
CA ARG A 57 -30.05 18.51 -0.27
C ARG A 57 -28.58 18.91 -0.38
N THR A 58 -27.83 18.80 0.71
CA THR A 58 -26.39 19.14 0.75
C THR A 58 -25.58 18.15 -0.08
N MET A 59 -25.93 16.87 -0.04
CA MET A 59 -25.33 15.82 -0.86
C MET A 59 -25.64 16.03 -2.34
N ALA A 60 -26.90 16.34 -2.68
CA ALA A 60 -27.31 16.63 -4.05
C ALA A 60 -26.59 17.85 -4.65
N ALA A 61 -26.38 18.91 -3.87
CA ALA A 61 -25.61 20.08 -4.28
C ALA A 61 -24.14 19.73 -4.58
N LYS A 62 -23.48 18.99 -3.66
CA LYS A 62 -22.09 18.52 -3.87
C LYS A 62 -21.96 17.62 -5.10
N ILE A 63 -22.94 16.74 -5.35
CA ILE A 63 -22.98 15.90 -6.55
C ILE A 63 -23.12 16.78 -7.79
N GLY A 64 -24.00 17.79 -7.76
CA GLY A 64 -24.18 18.75 -8.85
C GLY A 64 -22.87 19.46 -9.23
N ASP A 65 -22.15 20.00 -8.25
CA ASP A 65 -20.86 20.69 -8.48
C ASP A 65 -19.80 19.75 -9.07
N LEU A 66 -19.69 18.53 -8.54
CA LEU A 66 -18.77 17.51 -9.05
C LEU A 66 -19.12 17.09 -10.48
N VAL A 67 -20.41 16.97 -10.81
CA VAL A 67 -20.88 16.63 -12.16
C VAL A 67 -20.48 17.71 -13.16
N VAL A 68 -20.65 18.98 -12.82
CA VAL A 68 -20.24 20.11 -13.67
C VAL A 68 -18.72 20.09 -13.90
N SER A 69 -17.93 20.01 -12.82
CA SER A 69 -16.46 19.99 -12.92
C SER A 69 -15.93 18.79 -13.70
N THR A 70 -16.53 17.61 -13.49
CA THR A 70 -16.15 16.39 -14.23
C THR A 70 -16.45 16.56 -15.72
N ASN A 71 -17.59 17.14 -16.08
CA ASN A 71 -17.99 17.33 -17.48
C ASN A 71 -17.04 18.30 -18.21
N GLU A 72 -16.62 19.37 -17.55
CA GLU A 72 -15.60 20.29 -18.06
C GLU A 72 -14.26 19.58 -18.33
N LYS A 73 -13.78 18.78 -17.37
CA LYS A 73 -12.52 18.03 -17.51
C LYS A 73 -12.61 16.94 -18.56
N LEU A 74 -13.74 16.24 -18.68
CA LEU A 74 -13.98 15.26 -19.75
C LEU A 74 -13.90 15.94 -21.12
N THR A 75 -14.49 17.13 -21.27
CA THR A 75 -14.42 17.91 -22.50
C THR A 75 -12.98 18.32 -22.82
N ALA A 76 -12.21 18.73 -21.80
CA ALA A 76 -10.80 19.07 -21.95
C ALA A 76 -9.95 17.85 -22.38
N ALA A 77 -10.15 16.69 -21.73
CA ALA A 77 -9.49 15.44 -22.10
C ALA A 77 -9.84 15.01 -23.53
N GLN A 78 -11.09 15.20 -23.95
CA GLN A 78 -11.52 14.92 -25.32
C GLN A 78 -10.82 15.84 -26.33
N SER A 79 -10.70 17.14 -26.03
CA SER A 79 -9.96 18.08 -26.89
C SER A 79 -8.48 17.68 -27.06
N VAL A 80 -7.86 17.09 -26.03
CA VAL A 80 -6.50 16.54 -26.15
C VAL A 80 -6.49 15.39 -27.16
N ILE A 81 -7.42 14.44 -27.07
CA ILE A 81 -7.54 13.33 -28.03
C ILE A 81 -7.74 13.83 -29.45
N ASP A 82 -8.63 14.81 -29.66
CA ASP A 82 -8.92 15.38 -30.97
C ASP A 82 -7.68 16.02 -31.60
N LYS A 83 -6.85 16.71 -30.81
CA LYS A 83 -5.56 17.26 -31.28
C LYS A 83 -4.60 16.15 -31.68
N PHE A 84 -4.53 15.04 -30.94
CA PHE A 84 -3.64 13.94 -31.28
C PHE A 84 -3.98 13.26 -32.60
N VAL A 85 -5.29 13.06 -32.86
CA VAL A 85 -5.77 12.50 -34.14
C VAL A 85 -5.31 13.35 -35.33
N LEU A 86 -5.15 14.67 -35.14
CA LEU A 86 -4.73 15.59 -36.18
C LEU A 86 -3.22 15.64 -36.42
N TYR A 87 -2.37 15.37 -35.42
CA TYR A 87 -0.93 15.65 -35.47
C TYR A 87 0.00 14.42 -35.59
N ASP A 88 -0.53 13.20 -35.75
CA ASP A 88 0.25 11.96 -35.96
C ASP A 88 1.44 11.80 -34.98
N THR A 89 1.24 12.18 -33.72
CA THR A 89 2.25 12.07 -32.67
C THR A 89 2.11 10.72 -31.94
N VAL A 90 3.21 9.97 -31.90
CA VAL A 90 3.21 8.56 -31.46
C VAL A 90 3.36 8.43 -29.94
N LYS A 91 4.07 9.36 -29.29
CA LYS A 91 4.28 9.36 -27.83
C LYS A 91 3.46 10.46 -27.18
N LEU A 92 2.74 10.07 -26.12
CA LEU A 92 2.04 11.01 -25.25
C LEU A 92 3.06 11.58 -24.25
N ALA A 93 3.13 12.90 -24.11
CA ALA A 93 3.90 13.53 -23.04
C ALA A 93 3.20 13.28 -21.69
N LYS A 94 3.96 13.25 -20.60
CA LYS A 94 3.43 13.01 -19.25
C LYS A 94 2.29 13.99 -18.89
N GLU A 95 2.44 15.27 -19.23
CA GLU A 95 1.43 16.31 -19.01
C GLU A 95 0.11 16.00 -19.75
N GLN A 96 0.20 15.40 -20.94
CA GLN A 96 -0.97 15.01 -21.73
C GLN A 96 -1.65 13.77 -21.14
N ALA A 97 -0.88 12.85 -20.56
CA ALA A 97 -1.43 11.66 -19.89
C ALA A 97 -2.18 12.08 -18.62
N GLU A 98 -1.59 12.99 -17.84
CA GLU A 98 -2.22 13.58 -16.67
C GLU A 98 -3.51 14.34 -17.03
N ALA A 99 -3.52 15.06 -18.16
CA ALA A 99 -4.74 15.73 -18.65
C ALA A 99 -5.85 14.72 -19.01
N ILE A 100 -5.52 13.61 -19.68
CA ILE A 100 -6.47 12.54 -20.02
C ILE A 100 -7.00 11.82 -18.78
N LEU A 101 -6.15 11.61 -17.76
CA LEU A 101 -6.51 10.94 -16.52
C LEU A 101 -7.15 11.87 -15.48
N SER A 102 -7.05 13.19 -15.65
CA SER A 102 -7.59 14.18 -14.71
C SER A 102 -9.09 14.01 -14.39
N PRO A 103 -9.99 13.68 -15.34
CA PRO A 103 -11.40 13.51 -15.03
C PRO A 103 -11.65 12.33 -14.07
N ALA A 104 -10.78 11.32 -14.07
CA ALA A 104 -10.92 10.16 -13.20
C ALA A 104 -10.85 10.54 -11.71
N LYS A 105 -10.08 11.57 -11.35
CA LYS A 105 -9.99 12.06 -9.95
C LYS A 105 -11.34 12.56 -9.44
N ASP A 106 -12.07 13.29 -10.27
CA ASP A 106 -13.39 13.81 -9.91
C ASP A 106 -14.43 12.70 -9.86
N VAL A 107 -14.39 11.76 -10.80
CA VAL A 107 -15.23 10.56 -10.76
C VAL A 107 -14.97 9.74 -9.50
N ILE A 108 -13.71 9.59 -9.04
CA ILE A 108 -13.39 8.94 -7.77
C ILE A 108 -14.04 9.67 -6.59
N ALA A 109 -13.93 11.00 -6.53
CA ALA A 109 -14.54 11.80 -5.47
C ALA A 109 -16.07 11.64 -5.47
N PHE A 110 -16.68 11.68 -6.65
CA PHE A 110 -18.10 11.47 -6.87
C PHE A 110 -18.56 10.06 -6.44
N LEU A 111 -17.90 8.99 -6.88
CA LEU A 111 -18.24 7.62 -6.52
C LEU A 111 -18.14 7.38 -5.01
N ASN A 112 -17.22 8.06 -4.33
CA ASN A 112 -17.12 8.04 -2.88
C ASN A 112 -18.32 8.67 -2.15
N VAL A 113 -19.03 9.59 -2.78
CA VAL A 113 -20.32 10.10 -2.28
C VAL A 113 -21.43 9.10 -2.59
N MET A 114 -21.45 8.55 -3.81
CA MET A 114 -22.50 7.63 -4.28
C MET A 114 -22.53 6.27 -3.60
N LYS A 115 -21.41 5.81 -3.02
CA LYS A 115 -21.39 4.55 -2.27
C LYS A 115 -22.39 4.52 -1.10
N ASN A 116 -22.80 5.69 -0.60
CA ASN A 116 -23.82 5.82 0.44
C ASN A 116 -25.23 5.52 -0.07
N ILE A 117 -25.46 5.57 -1.38
CA ILE A 117 -26.74 5.25 -2.03
C ILE A 117 -26.82 3.75 -2.34
N HIS A 118 -25.72 3.13 -2.79
CA HIS A 118 -25.71 1.69 -3.09
C HIS A 118 -24.35 1.03 -2.82
N PRO A 119 -24.27 -0.04 -2.00
CA PRO A 119 -23.01 -0.70 -1.64
C PRO A 119 -22.16 -1.19 -2.83
N ALA A 120 -22.79 -1.68 -3.90
CA ALA A 120 -22.06 -2.15 -5.09
C ALA A 120 -21.28 -1.04 -5.80
N VAL A 121 -21.68 0.23 -5.66
CA VAL A 121 -20.90 1.38 -6.17
C VAL A 121 -19.58 1.50 -5.42
N GLY A 122 -19.56 1.20 -4.12
CA GLY A 122 -18.34 1.19 -3.32
C GLY A 122 -17.30 0.18 -3.81
N ALA A 123 -17.73 -1.01 -4.22
CA ALA A 123 -16.82 -2.03 -4.76
C ALA A 123 -16.13 -1.55 -6.06
N VAL A 124 -16.92 -1.01 -7.00
CA VAL A 124 -16.41 -0.46 -8.27
C VAL A 124 -15.50 0.74 -8.02
N ALA A 125 -15.89 1.66 -7.13
CA ALA A 125 -15.10 2.83 -6.77
C ALA A 125 -13.71 2.45 -6.25
N THR A 126 -13.65 1.41 -5.42
CA THR A 126 -12.39 0.98 -4.80
C THR A 126 -11.44 0.37 -5.84
N ILE A 127 -11.95 -0.48 -6.74
CA ILE A 127 -11.15 -1.05 -7.84
C ILE A 127 -10.72 0.05 -8.81
N PHE A 128 -11.63 0.95 -9.21
CA PHE A 128 -11.32 2.06 -10.11
C PHE A 128 -10.20 2.95 -9.55
N THR A 129 -10.29 3.30 -8.26
CA THR A 129 -9.26 4.11 -7.59
C THR A 129 -7.90 3.41 -7.60
N ALA A 130 -7.86 2.10 -7.36
CA ALA A 130 -6.63 1.32 -7.40
C ALA A 130 -6.01 1.29 -8.81
N LEU A 131 -6.81 1.08 -9.86
CA LEU A 131 -6.34 1.07 -11.25
C LEU A 131 -5.79 2.42 -11.69
N ILE A 132 -6.50 3.51 -11.37
CA ILE A 132 -6.05 4.87 -11.70
C ILE A 132 -4.76 5.21 -10.95
N LYS A 133 -4.63 4.81 -9.69
CA LYS A 133 -3.38 4.98 -8.94
C LYS A 133 -2.23 4.23 -9.62
N LEU A 134 -2.42 2.95 -9.94
CA LEU A 134 -1.40 2.15 -10.62
C LEU A 134 -0.98 2.74 -11.96
N GLU A 135 -1.89 3.40 -12.69
CA GLU A 135 -1.59 4.06 -13.96
C GLU A 135 -0.87 5.40 -13.77
N VAL A 136 -1.29 6.22 -12.81
CA VAL A 136 -0.65 7.51 -12.49
C VAL A 136 0.78 7.31 -11.96
N ASP A 137 1.02 6.23 -11.22
CA ASP A 137 2.34 5.91 -10.66
C ASP A 137 3.34 5.40 -11.72
N ARG A 138 2.91 5.19 -12.97
CA ARG A 138 3.81 4.76 -14.06
C ARG A 138 4.74 5.90 -14.51
N ARG A 139 5.98 5.55 -14.85
CA ARG A 139 6.98 6.50 -15.37
C ARG A 139 6.67 6.97 -16.80
N GLU A 140 6.17 6.07 -17.64
CA GLU A 140 5.73 6.37 -19.01
C GLU A 140 4.36 5.72 -19.25
N ASN A 141 3.37 6.51 -19.63
CA ASN A 141 2.02 6.03 -19.96
C ASN A 141 1.89 5.79 -21.47
N ASP A 142 1.30 4.66 -21.83
CA ASP A 142 0.90 4.35 -23.20
C ASP A 142 -0.40 5.09 -23.54
N LYS A 143 -0.40 5.76 -24.69
CA LYS A 143 -1.52 6.57 -25.16
C LYS A 143 -2.82 5.77 -25.27
N ASN A 144 -2.76 4.53 -25.74
CA ASN A 144 -3.95 3.70 -25.95
C ASN A 144 -4.55 3.27 -24.61
N ILE A 145 -3.69 2.97 -23.64
CA ILE A 145 -4.09 2.62 -22.28
C ILE A 145 -4.73 3.84 -21.59
N ALA A 146 -4.16 5.04 -21.73
CA ALA A 146 -4.73 6.26 -21.15
C ALA A 146 -6.15 6.56 -21.70
N VAL A 147 -6.35 6.39 -23.02
CA VAL A 147 -7.67 6.58 -23.64
C VAL A 147 -8.69 5.54 -23.15
N LEU A 148 -8.27 4.29 -22.91
CA LEU A 148 -9.14 3.27 -22.32
C LEU A 148 -9.50 3.58 -20.85
N HIS A 149 -8.59 4.18 -20.08
CA HIS A 149 -8.92 4.70 -18.75
C HIS A 149 -9.95 5.84 -18.82
N LEU A 150 -9.90 6.70 -19.84
CA LEU A 150 -10.92 7.71 -20.08
C LEU A 150 -12.27 7.07 -20.46
N ALA A 151 -12.29 6.03 -21.30
CA ALA A 151 -13.50 5.27 -21.63
C ALA A 151 -14.13 4.65 -20.37
N MET A 152 -13.31 4.04 -19.50
CA MET A 152 -13.73 3.54 -18.20
C MET A 152 -14.25 4.67 -17.29
N THR A 153 -13.62 5.85 -17.30
CA THR A 153 -14.07 7.03 -16.54
C THR A 153 -15.45 7.50 -17.02
N ASN A 154 -15.67 7.56 -18.33
CA ASN A 154 -16.95 7.91 -18.95
C ASN A 154 -18.06 6.90 -18.60
N LEU A 155 -17.75 5.60 -18.60
CA LEU A 155 -18.67 4.55 -18.14
C LEU A 155 -19.12 4.80 -16.70
N LEU A 156 -18.18 5.01 -15.78
CA LEU A 156 -18.50 5.17 -14.36
C LEU A 156 -19.17 6.51 -14.05
N PHE A 157 -18.90 7.55 -14.84
CA PHE A 157 -19.58 8.83 -14.73
C PHE A 157 -21.10 8.71 -14.95
N VAL A 158 -21.58 7.72 -15.72
CA VAL A 158 -23.03 7.47 -15.89
C VAL A 158 -23.73 7.19 -14.56
N LEU A 159 -23.01 6.74 -13.52
CA LEU A 159 -23.59 6.59 -12.18
C LEU A 159 -24.01 7.93 -11.56
N SER A 160 -23.60 9.08 -12.12
CA SER A 160 -24.09 10.41 -11.70
C SER A 160 -25.59 10.61 -11.86
N TYR A 161 -26.22 9.78 -12.69
CA TYR A 161 -27.66 9.79 -12.90
C TYR A 161 -28.42 8.81 -12.01
N LEU A 162 -27.72 8.10 -11.11
CA LEU A 162 -28.35 7.20 -10.14
C LEU A 162 -29.04 8.04 -9.05
N GLU A 163 -30.35 7.85 -8.88
CA GLU A 163 -31.16 8.59 -7.90
C GLU A 163 -31.37 7.79 -6.58
N PRO A 164 -31.60 8.43 -5.42
CA PRO A 164 -31.85 7.74 -4.15
C PRO A 164 -33.06 6.79 -4.17
N THR A 165 -34.03 7.04 -5.04
CA THR A 165 -35.21 6.19 -5.26
C THR A 165 -34.87 4.77 -5.73
N PHE A 166 -33.65 4.54 -6.23
CA PHE A 166 -33.17 3.21 -6.63
C PHE A 166 -33.05 2.20 -5.46
N ASP A 167 -33.13 2.62 -4.20
CA ASP A 167 -33.04 1.73 -3.03
C ASP A 167 -34.37 1.00 -2.70
N THR A 168 -35.49 1.40 -3.33
CA THR A 168 -36.84 0.91 -2.93
C THR A 168 -37.34 -0.37 -3.61
N ALA A 169 -36.56 -1.03 -4.48
CA ALA A 169 -36.98 -2.29 -5.11
C ALA A 169 -35.85 -3.33 -5.21
N ASP A 170 -36.01 -4.45 -4.48
CA ASP A 170 -35.01 -5.54 -4.36
C ASP A 170 -34.51 -6.08 -5.71
N LYS A 171 -35.37 -6.17 -6.72
CA LYS A 171 -35.00 -6.68 -8.06
C LYS A 171 -34.08 -5.75 -8.84
N ILE A 172 -34.15 -4.43 -8.63
CA ILE A 172 -33.29 -3.47 -9.35
C ILE A 172 -31.91 -3.44 -8.69
N LYS A 173 -31.90 -3.53 -7.37
CA LYS A 173 -30.70 -3.61 -6.54
C LYS A 173 -29.82 -4.79 -6.96
N SER A 174 -30.42 -5.97 -7.11
CA SER A 174 -29.70 -7.17 -7.55
C SER A 174 -29.15 -7.05 -8.98
N VAL A 175 -29.94 -6.48 -9.91
CA VAL A 175 -29.51 -6.29 -11.31
C VAL A 175 -28.37 -5.27 -11.41
N LEU A 176 -28.46 -4.13 -10.71
CA LEU A 176 -27.39 -3.15 -10.66
C LEU A 176 -26.13 -3.74 -10.01
N GLN A 177 -26.28 -4.55 -8.97
CA GLN A 177 -25.16 -5.24 -8.33
C GLN A 177 -24.47 -6.22 -9.28
N GLU A 178 -25.22 -7.09 -9.96
CA GLU A 178 -24.67 -8.03 -10.95
C GLU A 178 -23.97 -7.30 -12.10
N PHE A 179 -24.61 -6.23 -12.62
CA PHE A 179 -24.02 -5.38 -13.65
C PHE A 179 -22.68 -4.78 -13.18
N LEU A 180 -22.64 -4.16 -12.00
CA LEU A 180 -21.42 -3.56 -11.48
C LEU A 180 -20.34 -4.59 -11.16
N GLN A 181 -20.70 -5.82 -10.80
CA GLN A 181 -19.75 -6.94 -10.67
C GLN A 181 -19.12 -7.33 -12.02
N ASN A 182 -19.91 -7.34 -13.10
CA ASN A 182 -19.39 -7.57 -14.45
C ASN A 182 -18.46 -6.43 -14.93
N VAL A 183 -18.78 -5.18 -14.58
CA VAL A 183 -17.90 -4.04 -14.79
C VAL A 183 -16.58 -4.22 -14.03
N CYS A 184 -16.62 -4.57 -12.73
CA CYS A 184 -15.42 -4.87 -11.93
C CYS A 184 -14.55 -5.96 -12.56
N LYS A 185 -15.17 -7.04 -13.06
CA LYS A 185 -14.45 -8.13 -13.75
C LYS A 185 -13.71 -7.63 -14.99
N THR A 186 -14.39 -6.83 -15.81
CA THR A 186 -13.81 -6.24 -17.04
C THR A 186 -12.66 -5.28 -16.69
N MET A 187 -12.83 -4.45 -15.67
CA MET A 187 -11.80 -3.54 -15.18
C MET A 187 -10.56 -4.28 -14.68
N ASN A 188 -10.72 -5.37 -13.92
CA ASN A 188 -9.60 -6.19 -13.46
C ASN A 188 -8.88 -6.89 -14.63
N GLN A 189 -9.63 -7.40 -15.61
CA GLN A 189 -9.04 -7.98 -16.83
C GLN A 189 -8.24 -6.94 -17.62
N PHE A 190 -8.77 -5.72 -17.75
CA PHE A 190 -8.08 -4.61 -18.40
C PHE A 190 -6.82 -4.19 -17.63
N GLY A 191 -6.91 -4.05 -16.31
CA GLY A 191 -5.75 -3.73 -15.47
C GLY A 191 -4.65 -4.79 -15.56
N ASN A 192 -5.01 -6.07 -15.54
CA ASN A 192 -4.07 -7.18 -15.71
C ASN A 192 -3.40 -7.16 -17.09
N PHE A 193 -4.17 -6.89 -18.14
CA PHE A 193 -3.64 -6.68 -19.48
C PHE A 193 -2.62 -5.53 -19.50
N CYS A 194 -2.92 -4.40 -18.84
CA CYS A 194 -1.99 -3.28 -18.74
C CYS A 194 -0.67 -3.69 -18.06
N ASP A 195 -0.73 -4.39 -16.93
CA ASP A 195 0.48 -4.89 -16.23
C ASP A 195 1.35 -5.76 -17.14
N VAL A 196 0.76 -6.68 -17.90
CA VAL A 196 1.49 -7.48 -18.89
C VAL A 196 2.07 -6.61 -20.00
N TYR A 197 1.26 -5.76 -20.62
CA TYR A 197 1.66 -4.94 -21.76
C TYR A 197 2.84 -4.00 -21.45
N TYR A 198 2.85 -3.39 -20.25
CA TYR A 198 3.94 -2.51 -19.85
C TYR A 198 5.25 -3.25 -19.56
N LYS A 199 5.19 -4.52 -19.11
CA LYS A 199 6.38 -5.36 -18.87
C LYS A 199 7.07 -5.80 -20.17
N GLN A 200 6.34 -5.82 -21.28
CA GLN A 200 6.89 -6.25 -22.56
C GLN A 200 7.88 -5.23 -23.15
N ARG A 201 8.92 -5.74 -23.81
CA ARG A 201 9.88 -4.91 -24.54
C ARG A 201 9.22 -4.24 -25.74
N SER A 202 9.75 -3.08 -26.15
CA SER A 202 9.25 -2.32 -27.31
C SER A 202 9.19 -3.18 -28.59
N LEU A 203 10.21 -4.01 -28.82
CA LEU A 203 10.27 -4.88 -29.99
C LEU A 203 9.18 -5.95 -29.99
N VAL A 204 8.90 -6.55 -28.83
CA VAL A 204 7.82 -7.54 -28.67
C VAL A 204 6.47 -6.90 -28.94
N LYS A 205 6.22 -5.72 -28.37
CA LYS A 205 5.01 -4.92 -28.61
C LYS A 205 4.81 -4.57 -30.08
N MET A 206 5.90 -4.25 -30.79
CA MET A 206 5.86 -3.90 -32.21
C MET A 206 5.54 -5.11 -33.09
N ILE A 207 6.21 -6.24 -32.86
CA ILE A 207 6.00 -7.47 -33.64
C ILE A 207 4.60 -8.05 -33.38
N ARG A 208 4.11 -7.98 -32.14
CA ARG A 208 2.79 -8.49 -31.73
C ARG A 208 1.72 -7.40 -31.66
N SER A 209 1.92 -6.34 -32.44
CA SER A 209 1.03 -5.17 -32.41
C SER A 209 -0.40 -5.53 -32.81
N SER A 210 -0.58 -6.46 -33.75
CA SER A 210 -1.90 -6.94 -34.15
C SER A 210 -2.63 -7.64 -32.99
N SER A 211 -1.97 -8.57 -32.31
CA SER A 211 -2.50 -9.23 -31.11
C SER A 211 -2.89 -8.26 -30.00
N TYR A 212 -2.01 -7.30 -29.66
CA TYR A 212 -2.31 -6.31 -28.62
C TYR A 212 -3.43 -5.35 -29.01
N LYS A 213 -3.49 -4.92 -30.28
CA LYS A 213 -4.59 -4.10 -30.81
C LYS A 213 -5.94 -4.81 -30.74
N GLY A 214 -5.97 -6.11 -31.01
CA GLY A 214 -7.18 -6.93 -30.83
C GLY A 214 -7.71 -6.86 -29.40
N LYS A 215 -6.81 -6.95 -28.40
CA LYS A 215 -7.18 -6.82 -26.97
C LYS A 215 -7.63 -5.41 -26.61
N LEU A 216 -6.90 -4.37 -27.03
CA LEU A 216 -7.26 -2.98 -26.77
C LEU A 216 -8.64 -2.63 -27.35
N THR A 217 -8.89 -3.05 -28.60
CA THR A 217 -10.20 -2.92 -29.26
C THR A 217 -11.30 -3.66 -28.48
N GLY A 218 -11.02 -4.90 -28.05
CA GLY A 218 -11.95 -5.67 -27.23
C GLY A 218 -12.35 -4.97 -25.92
N PHE A 219 -11.39 -4.37 -25.21
CA PHE A 219 -11.69 -3.58 -24.01
C PHE A 219 -12.44 -2.28 -24.31
N ALA A 220 -12.09 -1.57 -25.39
CA ALA A 220 -12.83 -0.39 -25.83
C ALA A 220 -14.32 -0.70 -26.06
N THR A 221 -14.59 -1.77 -26.80
CA THR A 221 -15.95 -2.23 -27.08
C THR A 221 -16.66 -2.66 -25.79
N ALA A 222 -16.00 -3.42 -24.93
CA ALA A 222 -16.60 -3.85 -23.65
C ALA A 222 -17.00 -2.68 -22.75
N PHE A 223 -16.15 -1.64 -22.63
CA PHE A 223 -16.50 -0.47 -21.82
C PHE A 223 -17.65 0.34 -22.41
N GLU A 224 -17.74 0.48 -23.74
CA GLU A 224 -18.88 1.16 -24.36
C GLU A 224 -20.18 0.34 -24.25
N ASP A 225 -20.10 -0.98 -24.38
CA ASP A 225 -21.25 -1.88 -24.21
C ASP A 225 -21.79 -1.80 -22.78
N HIS A 226 -20.91 -1.88 -21.77
CA HIS A 226 -21.27 -1.64 -20.36
C HIS A 226 -21.90 -0.26 -20.18
N LYS A 227 -21.37 0.77 -20.84
CA LYS A 227 -21.88 2.14 -20.70
C LYS A 227 -23.29 2.24 -21.27
N ARG A 228 -23.55 1.64 -22.43
CA ARG A 228 -24.88 1.59 -23.04
C ARG A 228 -25.87 0.83 -22.17
N GLU A 229 -25.47 -0.30 -21.61
CA GLU A 229 -26.31 -1.12 -20.73
C GLU A 229 -26.65 -0.39 -19.43
N LEU A 230 -25.66 0.23 -18.76
CA LEU A 230 -25.89 1.02 -17.55
C LEU A 230 -26.85 2.17 -17.81
N ARG A 231 -26.68 2.88 -18.93
CA ARG A 231 -27.59 3.97 -19.33
C ARG A 231 -29.01 3.46 -19.52
N HIS A 232 -29.18 2.34 -20.21
CA HIS A 232 -30.49 1.73 -20.41
C HIS A 232 -31.15 1.35 -19.08
N LEU A 233 -30.38 0.77 -18.16
CA LEU A 233 -30.84 0.41 -16.82
C LEU A 233 -31.35 1.64 -16.03
N LEU A 234 -30.62 2.76 -16.11
CA LEU A 234 -30.99 4.00 -15.41
C LEU A 234 -32.19 4.72 -16.06
N ILE A 235 -32.25 4.78 -17.39
CA ILE A 235 -33.33 5.42 -18.16
C ILE A 235 -34.67 4.74 -17.95
N THR A 236 -34.67 3.40 -17.83
CA THR A 236 -35.89 2.60 -17.72
C THR A 236 -36.68 2.88 -16.43
N LYS A 237 -36.10 3.58 -15.44
CA LYS A 237 -36.72 3.77 -14.12
C LYS A 237 -37.46 5.08 -13.93
N THR A 238 -37.07 6.19 -14.57
CA THR A 238 -37.74 7.48 -14.31
C THR A 238 -37.61 8.43 -15.50
N ALA A 239 -38.72 9.05 -15.89
CA ALA A 239 -38.74 10.10 -16.94
C ALA A 239 -37.82 11.29 -16.60
N ALA A 240 -37.64 11.61 -15.32
CA ALA A 240 -36.70 12.64 -14.84
C ALA A 240 -35.23 12.31 -15.17
N THR A 241 -34.83 11.04 -15.07
CA THR A 241 -33.50 10.55 -15.49
C THR A 241 -33.30 10.74 -16.99
N VAL A 242 -34.36 10.53 -17.79
CA VAL A 242 -34.32 10.74 -19.25
C VAL A 242 -34.05 12.21 -19.57
N THR A 243 -34.75 13.14 -18.95
CA THR A 243 -34.54 14.58 -19.18
C THR A 243 -33.14 15.02 -18.75
N LYS A 244 -32.66 14.60 -17.57
CA LYS A 244 -31.30 14.93 -17.08
C LYS A 244 -30.19 14.36 -17.96
N MET A 245 -30.36 13.13 -18.46
CA MET A 245 -29.41 12.55 -19.39
C MET A 245 -29.45 13.26 -20.74
N ASP A 246 -30.62 13.58 -21.29
CA ASP A 246 -30.73 14.18 -22.63
C ASP A 246 -30.19 15.62 -22.71
N THR A 247 -30.17 16.35 -21.59
CA THR A 247 -29.57 17.70 -21.49
C THR A 247 -28.04 17.66 -21.33
N ASN A 248 -27.49 16.67 -20.64
CA ASN A 248 -26.06 16.64 -20.27
C ASN A 248 -25.21 15.72 -21.16
N VAL A 249 -25.83 14.78 -21.89
CA VAL A 249 -25.11 13.76 -22.68
C VAL A 249 -24.67 14.25 -24.06
N LYS A 250 -25.30 15.29 -24.62
CA LYS A 250 -25.21 15.55 -26.05
C LYS A 250 -23.81 15.86 -26.60
N ASP A 251 -22.78 16.13 -25.79
CA ASP A 251 -21.46 16.51 -26.35
C ASP A 251 -20.16 16.01 -25.68
N VAL A 252 -20.18 15.16 -24.63
CA VAL A 252 -18.94 14.93 -23.84
C VAL A 252 -18.38 13.50 -23.83
N SER A 253 -19.09 12.51 -24.41
CA SER A 253 -18.49 11.16 -24.49
C SER A 253 -17.52 11.04 -25.66
N ALA A 254 -16.31 10.54 -25.40
CA ALA A 254 -15.46 9.97 -26.44
C ALA A 254 -16.29 8.96 -27.25
N LYS A 255 -16.58 9.27 -28.51
CA LYS A 255 -17.31 8.33 -29.35
C LYS A 255 -16.43 7.11 -29.53
N LEU A 256 -16.98 5.91 -29.39
CA LEU A 256 -16.25 4.67 -29.56
C LEU A 256 -15.41 4.69 -30.85
N ASP A 257 -15.95 5.24 -31.93
CA ASP A 257 -15.25 5.42 -33.20
C ASP A 257 -13.95 6.23 -33.09
N GLN A 258 -13.92 7.27 -32.26
CA GLN A 258 -12.71 8.06 -32.02
C GLN A 258 -11.70 7.29 -31.16
N VAL A 259 -12.16 6.57 -30.15
CA VAL A 259 -11.30 5.70 -29.33
C VAL A 259 -10.67 4.61 -30.19
N LEU A 260 -11.47 3.97 -31.05
CA LEU A 260 -11.00 2.94 -31.98
C LEU A 260 -10.07 3.52 -33.04
N ALA A 261 -10.38 4.70 -33.59
CA ALA A 261 -9.48 5.39 -34.52
C ALA A 261 -8.14 5.69 -33.85
N PHE A 262 -8.16 6.15 -32.60
CA PHE A 262 -6.96 6.44 -31.81
C PHE A 262 -6.11 5.19 -31.55
N ILE A 263 -6.73 4.08 -31.12
CA ILE A 263 -6.04 2.78 -30.90
C ILE A 263 -5.40 2.27 -32.19
N ASN A 264 -6.01 2.55 -33.34
CA ASN A 264 -5.50 2.16 -34.64
C ASN A 264 -4.38 3.07 -35.18
N MET A 265 -4.14 4.24 -34.60
CA MET A 265 -3.06 5.15 -35.02
C MET A 265 -1.68 4.53 -34.79
N GLN A 266 -0.95 4.29 -35.88
CA GLN A 266 0.38 3.68 -35.88
C GLN A 266 1.47 4.66 -36.30
N SER A 267 2.64 4.47 -35.71
CA SER A 267 3.86 5.08 -36.23
C SER A 267 4.22 4.52 -37.60
N ARG A 268 4.93 5.32 -38.42
CA ARG A 268 5.49 4.87 -39.71
C ARG A 268 6.30 3.58 -39.59
N LYS A 269 7.01 3.41 -38.46
CA LYS A 269 7.82 2.21 -38.17
C LYS A 269 6.93 0.98 -37.92
N GLU A 270 5.84 1.13 -37.16
CA GLU A 270 4.87 0.06 -36.91
C GLU A 270 4.14 -0.36 -38.18
N VAL A 271 3.66 0.59 -38.99
CA VAL A 271 3.00 0.29 -40.28
C VAL A 271 3.94 -0.52 -41.18
N TRP A 272 5.20 -0.11 -41.28
CA TRP A 272 6.18 -0.81 -42.12
C TRP A 272 6.51 -2.22 -41.61
N VAL A 273 6.67 -2.39 -40.29
CA VAL A 273 6.94 -3.70 -39.68
C VAL A 273 5.73 -4.61 -39.81
N GLU A 274 4.51 -4.12 -39.56
CA GLU A 274 3.28 -4.91 -39.73
C GLU A 274 3.09 -5.33 -41.19
N SER A 275 3.30 -4.43 -42.15
CA SER A 275 3.26 -4.78 -43.57
C SER A 275 4.26 -5.87 -43.92
N LYS A 276 5.48 -5.83 -43.35
CA LYS A 276 6.47 -6.87 -43.59
C LYS A 276 6.09 -8.20 -42.93
N ILE A 277 5.52 -8.17 -41.74
CA ILE A 277 5.02 -9.38 -41.06
C ILE A 277 3.93 -10.04 -41.91
N GLN A 278 3.01 -9.25 -42.47
CA GLN A 278 1.97 -9.76 -43.36
C GLN A 278 2.56 -10.37 -44.65
N GLU A 279 3.53 -9.70 -45.29
CA GLU A 279 4.24 -10.26 -46.46
C GLU A 279 4.96 -11.58 -46.18
N LEU A 280 5.37 -11.80 -44.92
CA LEU A 280 6.06 -13.02 -44.48
C LEU A 280 5.12 -14.12 -43.99
N GLY A 281 3.80 -13.96 -44.19
CA GLY A 281 2.80 -14.97 -43.84
C GLY A 281 2.05 -14.73 -42.52
N GLY A 282 2.22 -13.56 -41.91
CA GLY A 282 1.48 -13.17 -40.70
C GLY A 282 2.25 -13.42 -39.39
N GLU A 283 1.69 -12.91 -38.29
CA GLU A 283 2.34 -12.88 -36.97
C GLU A 283 2.75 -14.28 -36.49
N GLU A 284 1.85 -15.26 -36.59
CA GLU A 284 2.07 -16.61 -36.08
C GLU A 284 3.25 -17.32 -36.78
N LEU A 285 3.32 -17.24 -38.11
CA LEU A 285 4.42 -17.83 -38.89
C LEU A 285 5.74 -17.14 -38.63
N VAL A 286 5.73 -15.80 -38.54
CA VAL A 286 6.95 -15.02 -38.26
C VAL A 286 7.50 -15.34 -36.88
N VAL A 287 6.65 -15.46 -35.86
CA VAL A 287 7.07 -15.79 -34.49
C VAL A 287 7.62 -17.21 -34.36
N ALA A 288 7.13 -18.16 -35.16
CA ALA A 288 7.56 -19.55 -35.13
C ALA A 288 8.92 -19.80 -35.82
N ASP A 289 9.32 -18.97 -36.80
CA ASP A 289 10.54 -19.17 -37.59
C ASP A 289 11.66 -18.17 -37.23
N ASP A 290 12.75 -18.69 -36.66
CA ASP A 290 13.94 -17.91 -36.27
C ASP A 290 14.59 -17.15 -37.43
N LYS A 291 14.50 -17.66 -38.66
CA LYS A 291 15.03 -16.97 -39.85
C LYS A 291 14.17 -15.77 -40.22
N LEU A 292 12.85 -15.86 -40.01
CA LEU A 292 11.94 -14.74 -40.25
C LEU A 292 12.09 -13.68 -39.17
N LEU A 293 12.17 -14.08 -37.89
CA LEU A 293 12.51 -13.17 -36.79
C LEU A 293 13.84 -12.47 -37.02
N ALA A 294 14.89 -13.18 -37.43
CA ALA A 294 16.18 -12.55 -37.73
C ALA A 294 16.11 -11.52 -38.88
N LYS A 295 15.25 -11.74 -39.88
CA LYS A 295 14.99 -10.74 -40.93
C LYS A 295 14.29 -9.50 -40.36
N ILE A 296 13.28 -9.67 -39.51
CA ILE A 296 12.60 -8.56 -38.83
C ILE A 296 13.57 -7.82 -37.89
N GLY A 297 14.42 -8.52 -37.14
CA GLY A 297 15.44 -7.90 -36.30
C GLY A 297 16.41 -7.01 -37.09
N LYS A 298 16.86 -7.46 -38.27
CA LYS A 298 17.69 -6.64 -39.18
C LYS A 298 16.96 -5.39 -39.68
N ILE A 299 15.68 -5.53 -40.00
CA ILE A 299 14.79 -4.45 -40.46
C ILE A 299 14.62 -3.39 -39.37
N VAL A 300 14.38 -3.83 -38.14
CA VAL A 300 14.19 -2.95 -36.98
C VAL A 300 15.51 -2.42 -36.41
N LYS A 301 16.65 -2.96 -36.88
CA LYS A 301 18.02 -2.72 -36.41
C LYS A 301 18.21 -3.06 -34.93
N GLU A 302 17.49 -4.08 -34.46
CA GLU A 302 17.55 -4.57 -33.09
C GLU A 302 17.90 -6.06 -33.09
N LYS A 303 18.79 -6.47 -32.18
CA LYS A 303 19.14 -7.88 -32.02
C LYS A 303 18.06 -8.56 -31.19
N ILE A 304 17.49 -9.64 -31.73
CA ILE A 304 16.59 -10.52 -30.98
C ILE A 304 17.47 -11.46 -30.14
N ASP A 305 17.54 -11.21 -28.85
CA ASP A 305 18.17 -12.11 -27.87
C ASP A 305 17.20 -13.25 -27.48
N GLN A 306 17.70 -14.24 -26.72
CA GLN A 306 16.89 -15.39 -26.29
C GLN A 306 15.67 -14.98 -25.46
N GLN A 307 15.81 -13.98 -24.58
CA GLN A 307 14.69 -13.48 -23.77
C GLN A 307 13.58 -12.87 -24.63
N THR A 308 13.93 -12.07 -25.65
CA THR A 308 12.96 -11.50 -26.59
C THR A 308 12.31 -12.59 -27.43
N LEU A 309 13.07 -13.60 -27.84
CA LEU A 309 12.58 -14.72 -28.63
C LEU A 309 11.56 -15.58 -27.86
N PHE A 310 11.80 -15.80 -26.57
CA PHE A 310 10.84 -16.48 -25.70
C PHE A 310 9.55 -15.66 -25.55
N ALA A 311 9.66 -14.37 -25.20
CA ALA A 311 8.50 -13.48 -25.05
C ALA A 311 7.67 -13.35 -26.34
N LEU A 312 8.31 -13.44 -27.50
CA LEU A 312 7.63 -13.48 -28.79
C LEU A 312 6.85 -14.78 -29.00
N ARG A 313 7.36 -15.92 -28.51
CA ARG A 313 6.76 -17.26 -28.72
C ARG A 313 5.70 -17.63 -27.71
N GLU A 314 5.69 -17.05 -26.52
CA GLU A 314 4.61 -17.27 -25.55
C GLU A 314 3.26 -16.86 -26.14
N ASN A 315 2.15 -17.48 -25.78
CA ASN A 315 0.85 -16.98 -26.22
C ASN A 315 0.42 -15.78 -25.37
N VAL A 316 0.01 -14.67 -26.00
CA VAL A 316 -0.40 -13.44 -25.28
C VAL A 316 -1.52 -13.70 -24.28
N ASP A 317 -2.51 -14.54 -24.63
CA ASP A 317 -3.62 -14.87 -23.73
C ASP A 317 -3.19 -15.72 -22.54
N ASP A 318 -2.24 -16.64 -22.73
CA ASP A 318 -1.72 -17.45 -21.63
C ASP A 318 -0.85 -16.63 -20.67
N VAL A 319 -0.08 -15.67 -21.19
CA VAL A 319 0.68 -14.72 -20.37
C VAL A 319 -0.27 -13.82 -19.57
N ILE A 320 -1.34 -13.32 -20.19
CA ILE A 320 -2.37 -12.55 -19.48
C ILE A 320 -3.04 -13.42 -18.40
N ARG A 321 -3.43 -14.65 -18.73
CA ARG A 321 -4.11 -15.55 -17.78
C ARG A 321 -3.23 -15.89 -16.58
N SER A 322 -1.97 -16.24 -16.81
CA SER A 322 -1.01 -16.57 -15.75
C SER A 322 -0.63 -15.37 -14.89
N ASN A 323 -0.63 -14.14 -15.42
CA ASN A 323 -0.35 -12.93 -14.66
C ASN A 323 -1.49 -12.50 -13.70
N PHE A 324 -2.71 -12.97 -13.94
CA PHE A 324 -3.92 -12.44 -13.27
C PHE A 324 -3.86 -12.51 -11.74
N ALA A 325 -3.37 -13.63 -11.19
CA ALA A 325 -3.26 -13.81 -9.74
C ALA A 325 -2.27 -12.83 -9.10
N ARG A 326 -1.14 -12.57 -9.77
CA ARG A 326 -0.14 -11.58 -9.34
C ARG A 326 -0.68 -10.15 -9.45
N PHE A 327 -1.38 -9.85 -10.54
CA PHE A 327 -2.01 -8.56 -10.72
C PHE A 327 -3.05 -8.26 -9.64
N ASN A 328 -3.90 -9.23 -9.30
CA ASN A 328 -4.90 -9.04 -8.25
C ASN A 328 -4.28 -8.69 -6.90
N LEU A 329 -3.14 -9.29 -6.56
CA LEU A 329 -2.41 -8.95 -5.34
C LEU A 329 -1.94 -7.47 -5.36
N LYS A 330 -1.46 -6.98 -6.50
CA LYS A 330 -1.10 -5.56 -6.67
C LYS A 330 -2.30 -4.65 -6.47
N VAL A 331 -3.47 -5.01 -7.02
CA VAL A 331 -4.71 -4.26 -6.84
C VAL A 331 -5.14 -4.25 -5.37
N GLU A 332 -5.19 -5.41 -4.71
CA GLU A 332 -5.52 -5.53 -3.28
C GLU A 332 -4.62 -4.64 -2.40
N THR A 333 -3.34 -4.58 -2.74
CA THR A 333 -2.35 -3.76 -2.03
C THR A 333 -2.60 -2.27 -2.20
N ALA A 334 -2.82 -1.84 -3.45
CA ALA A 334 -3.20 -0.46 -3.72
C ALA A 334 -4.50 -0.08 -2.98
N MET A 335 -5.50 -0.98 -2.93
CA MET A 335 -6.74 -0.79 -2.18
C MET A 335 -6.50 -0.65 -0.67
N ASN A 336 -5.62 -1.48 -0.09
CA ASN A 336 -5.27 -1.43 1.33
C ASN A 336 -4.52 -0.15 1.71
N GLU A 337 -3.63 0.33 0.85
CA GLU A 337 -2.94 1.62 1.03
C GLU A 337 -3.93 2.79 1.00
N ILE A 338 -4.88 2.78 0.05
CA ILE A 338 -5.94 3.79 -0.03
C ILE A 338 -6.79 3.77 1.25
N LYS A 339 -7.23 2.58 1.70
CA LYS A 339 -8.01 2.43 2.93
C LYS A 339 -7.26 2.98 4.14
N SER A 340 -5.97 2.66 4.26
CA SER A 340 -5.11 3.15 5.35
C SER A 340 -4.91 4.67 5.31
N ALA A 341 -4.80 5.27 4.13
CA ALA A 341 -4.71 6.72 3.97
C ALA A 341 -6.02 7.43 4.35
N VAL A 342 -7.16 6.88 3.93
CA VAL A 342 -8.49 7.40 4.29
C VAL A 342 -8.70 7.34 5.80
N GLN A 343 -8.38 6.21 6.43
CA GLN A 343 -8.55 6.04 7.88
C GLN A 343 -7.73 7.08 8.67
N ARG A 344 -6.44 7.28 8.31
CA ARG A 344 -5.60 8.33 8.91
C ARG A 344 -6.21 9.73 8.76
N SER A 345 -6.77 10.04 7.59
CA SER A 345 -7.45 11.32 7.35
C SER A 345 -8.73 11.46 8.18
N THR A 346 -9.55 10.41 8.29
CA THR A 346 -10.78 10.42 9.08
C THR A 346 -10.49 10.63 10.55
N GLU A 347 -9.48 9.95 11.10
CA GLU A 347 -9.06 10.11 12.49
C GLU A 347 -8.54 11.53 12.77
N THR A 348 -7.77 12.11 11.84
CA THR A 348 -7.32 13.52 11.92
C THR A 348 -8.50 14.49 11.96
N ILE A 349 -9.59 14.20 11.26
CA ILE A 349 -10.82 15.01 11.27
C ILE A 349 -11.62 14.78 12.56
N LEU A 350 -11.76 13.53 13.01
CA LEU A 350 -12.45 13.19 14.27
C LEU A 350 -11.77 13.81 15.49
N THR A 351 -10.43 13.87 15.50
CA THR A 351 -9.67 14.62 16.53
C THR A 351 -10.01 16.12 16.57
N ARG A 352 -10.66 16.67 15.54
CA ARG A 352 -11.07 18.08 15.49
C ARG A 352 -12.54 18.30 15.82
N LEU A 353 -13.40 17.27 15.82
CA LEU A 353 -14.85 17.45 15.84
C LEU A 353 -15.51 17.28 17.22
N ASP A 354 -15.53 16.13 17.90
CA ASP A 354 -16.40 16.02 19.12
C ASP A 354 -15.97 15.01 20.20
N SER A 355 -14.78 14.39 20.13
CA SER A 355 -14.26 13.51 21.19
C SER A 355 -12.84 13.90 21.59
N GLY A 356 -12.48 13.70 22.85
CA GLY A 356 -11.11 13.91 23.29
C GLY A 356 -10.18 12.94 22.56
N PRO A 357 -8.95 13.33 22.20
CA PRO A 357 -8.01 12.45 21.47
C PRO A 357 -7.67 11.15 22.19
N HIS A 358 -7.89 11.07 23.51
CA HIS A 358 -7.74 9.85 24.30
C HIS A 358 -8.90 8.86 24.08
N ASP A 359 -10.11 9.33 23.75
CA ASP A 359 -11.27 8.47 23.54
C ASP A 359 -11.15 7.57 22.30
N LEU A 360 -10.23 7.90 21.40
CA LEU A 360 -9.96 7.15 20.16
C LEU A 360 -8.94 6.02 20.35
N ILE A 361 -8.24 5.96 21.49
CA ILE A 361 -7.31 4.86 21.81
C ILE A 361 -8.09 3.68 22.39
N GLU A 362 -7.89 2.50 21.83
CA GLU A 362 -8.63 1.29 22.21
C GLU A 362 -8.01 0.55 23.42
N ASP A 363 -6.69 0.62 23.59
CA ASP A 363 -6.02 -0.04 24.72
C ASP A 363 -6.18 0.81 26.00
N GLU A 364 -6.87 0.25 27.00
CA GLU A 364 -7.22 0.96 28.24
C GLU A 364 -6.00 1.39 29.07
N ASP A 365 -4.90 0.64 29.05
CA ASP A 365 -3.67 1.04 29.77
C ASP A 365 -2.97 2.22 29.06
N ILE A 366 -3.13 2.35 27.75
CA ILE A 366 -2.54 3.42 26.93
C ILE A 366 -3.43 4.67 26.92
N LYS A 367 -4.74 4.48 26.92
CA LYS A 367 -5.77 5.52 26.88
C LYS A 367 -5.56 6.61 27.93
N THR A 368 -5.15 6.21 29.14
CA THR A 368 -4.93 7.12 30.28
C THR A 368 -3.77 8.10 30.10
N ASN A 369 -2.84 7.83 29.17
CA ASN A 369 -1.59 8.59 29.01
C ASN A 369 -1.49 9.34 27.67
N TRP A 370 -2.56 9.38 26.86
CA TRP A 370 -2.53 9.95 25.51
C TRP A 370 -2.88 11.45 25.43
N ARG A 371 -2.19 12.18 24.54
CA ARG A 371 -2.53 13.56 24.12
C ARG A 371 -2.47 13.68 22.59
N LEU A 372 -3.47 14.33 21.96
CA LEU A 372 -3.64 14.67 20.52
C LEU A 372 -2.72 13.94 19.52
N SER A 373 -1.45 14.37 19.47
CA SER A 373 -0.31 13.67 18.91
C SER A 373 0.86 13.84 19.88
N CYS A 374 1.71 12.83 20.02
CA CYS A 374 2.81 12.89 20.98
C CYS A 374 4.14 12.58 20.29
N LYS A 375 5.19 13.29 20.69
CA LYS A 375 6.55 12.93 20.32
C LYS A 375 6.83 11.54 20.91
N SER A 376 7.33 10.62 20.10
CA SER A 376 7.46 9.20 20.47
C SER A 376 8.22 9.00 21.79
N ARG A 377 9.26 9.81 22.04
CA ARG A 377 10.02 9.77 23.31
C ARG A 377 9.18 10.14 24.54
N HIS A 378 8.39 11.21 24.47
CA HIS A 378 7.57 11.64 25.59
C HIS A 378 6.48 10.61 25.93
N PHE A 379 5.96 9.95 24.90
CA PHE A 379 4.99 8.87 25.07
C PHE A 379 5.60 7.67 25.78
N VAL A 380 6.79 7.24 25.35
CA VAL A 380 7.53 6.16 26.02
C VAL A 380 7.78 6.50 27.50
N ASP A 381 8.24 7.71 27.79
CA ASP A 381 8.50 8.12 29.17
C ASP A 381 7.22 8.08 30.03
N ALA A 382 6.09 8.53 29.47
CA ALA A 382 4.80 8.49 30.14
C ALA A 382 4.30 7.06 30.40
N VAL A 383 4.40 6.17 29.39
CA VAL A 383 4.00 4.77 29.52
C VAL A 383 4.91 4.03 30.51
N HIS A 384 6.22 4.25 30.44
CA HIS A 384 7.16 3.70 31.40
C HIS A 384 6.81 4.14 32.83
N HIS A 385 6.52 5.43 33.03
CA HIS A 385 6.13 5.95 34.34
C HIS A 385 4.82 5.34 34.85
N HIS A 386 3.82 5.18 33.99
CA HIS A 386 2.55 4.55 34.32
C HIS A 386 2.74 3.11 34.82
N PHE A 387 3.47 2.27 34.07
CA PHE A 387 3.70 0.88 34.48
C PHE A 387 4.60 0.78 35.71
N ALA A 388 5.59 1.67 35.87
CA ALA A 388 6.39 1.73 37.09
C ALA A 388 5.52 2.02 38.32
N GLN A 389 4.56 2.96 38.23
CA GLN A 389 3.61 3.22 39.31
C GLN A 389 2.66 2.04 39.57
N LYS A 390 2.09 1.45 38.50
CA LYS A 390 1.19 0.29 38.59
C LYS A 390 1.85 -0.89 39.28
N PHE A 391 3.10 -1.20 38.92
CA PHE A 391 3.85 -2.30 39.50
C PHE A 391 4.34 -2.01 40.93
N ALA A 392 4.69 -0.75 41.24
CA ALA A 392 5.02 -0.35 42.61
C ALA A 392 3.81 -0.48 43.54
N LYS A 393 2.62 -0.09 43.08
CA LYS A 393 1.36 -0.26 43.82
C LYS A 393 1.04 -1.74 44.06
N TYR A 394 1.20 -2.59 43.05
CA TYR A 394 1.06 -4.05 43.22
C TYR A 394 2.00 -4.61 44.30
N THR A 395 3.25 -4.14 44.32
CA THR A 395 4.25 -4.58 45.31
C THR A 395 3.86 -4.18 46.73
N LEU A 396 3.32 -2.96 46.89
CA LEU A 396 2.80 -2.47 48.17
C LEU A 396 1.59 -3.27 48.67
N GLU A 397 0.72 -3.72 47.75
CA GLU A 397 -0.51 -4.44 48.09
C GLU A 397 -0.29 -5.94 48.36
N ASN A 398 0.66 -6.57 47.65
CA ASN A 398 0.86 -8.03 47.67
C ASN A 398 2.13 -8.47 48.40
N GLY A 399 3.03 -7.54 48.75
CA GLY A 399 4.29 -7.84 49.45
C GLY A 399 5.39 -8.47 48.57
N GLU A 400 5.11 -8.73 47.29
CA GLU A 400 6.06 -9.27 46.32
C GLU A 400 6.11 -8.40 45.05
N PRO A 401 7.27 -8.33 44.36
CA PRO A 401 7.38 -7.59 43.10
C PRO A 401 6.42 -8.12 42.04
N HIS A 402 5.89 -7.22 41.20
CA HIS A 402 5.05 -7.63 40.08
C HIS A 402 5.81 -8.62 39.17
N PRO A 403 5.21 -9.73 38.71
CA PRO A 403 5.89 -10.75 37.89
C PRO A 403 6.54 -10.20 36.61
N GLU A 404 5.99 -9.11 36.07
CA GLU A 404 6.48 -8.45 34.85
C GLU A 404 7.38 -7.25 35.11
N TRP A 405 7.88 -7.06 36.33
CA TRP A 405 8.76 -5.93 36.68
C TRP A 405 9.97 -5.83 35.74
N TRP A 406 10.48 -6.97 35.28
CA TRP A 406 11.60 -7.08 34.33
C TRP A 406 11.35 -6.30 33.02
N THR A 407 10.10 -6.13 32.59
CA THR A 407 9.75 -5.44 31.34
C THR A 407 10.08 -3.95 31.35
N LEU A 408 10.09 -3.30 32.53
CA LEU A 408 10.41 -1.87 32.68
C LEU A 408 11.80 -1.53 32.11
N LYS A 409 12.77 -2.43 32.30
CA LYS A 409 14.14 -2.27 31.78
C LYS A 409 14.20 -2.15 30.25
N PHE A 410 13.21 -2.72 29.55
CA PHE A 410 13.15 -2.80 28.09
C PHE A 410 12.09 -1.86 27.49
N LEU A 411 11.36 -1.12 28.32
CA LEU A 411 10.30 -0.21 27.89
C LEU A 411 10.81 1.06 27.20
N SER A 412 12.13 1.29 27.09
CA SER A 412 12.72 2.54 26.60
C SER A 412 13.34 2.47 25.19
N ASN A 413 12.88 3.35 24.29
CA ASN A 413 13.44 3.79 22.99
C ASN A 413 13.41 2.86 21.76
N ILE A 414 13.55 1.53 21.87
CA ILE A 414 13.59 0.65 20.66
C ILE A 414 12.21 0.49 20.00
N ILE A 415 11.14 0.73 20.78
CA ILE A 415 9.75 0.44 20.36
C ILE A 415 9.03 1.67 19.82
N CYS A 416 9.59 2.87 20.00
CA CYS A 416 9.14 4.06 19.25
C CYS A 416 9.13 3.76 17.76
N ASP A 417 10.23 3.23 17.22
CA ASP A 417 10.36 2.88 15.80
C ASP A 417 9.45 1.70 15.40
N ALA A 418 8.97 0.92 16.37
CA ALA A 418 8.02 -0.15 16.13
C ALA A 418 6.56 0.36 16.03
N ILE A 419 6.24 1.48 16.70
CA ILE A 419 4.92 2.12 16.62
C ILE A 419 4.90 3.19 15.52
N ASP A 420 5.95 4.01 15.43
CA ASP A 420 6.17 5.07 14.44
C ASP A 420 6.48 4.45 13.06
N GLU A 421 5.42 4.08 12.33
CA GLU A 421 5.53 3.33 11.08
C GLU A 421 6.19 4.16 9.97
N ASP A 422 5.97 5.47 9.97
CA ASP A 422 6.52 6.40 8.99
C ASP A 422 7.87 7.01 9.41
N GLY A 423 8.29 6.76 10.65
CA GLY A 423 9.55 7.25 11.21
C GLY A 423 9.57 8.76 11.37
N SER A 424 8.41 9.40 11.53
CA SER A 424 8.24 10.86 11.63
C SER A 424 8.70 11.45 12.97
N GLY A 425 8.89 10.62 13.99
CA GLY A 425 9.17 11.01 15.37
C GLY A 425 7.92 11.41 16.17
N TYR A 426 6.73 11.24 15.59
CA TYR A 426 5.44 11.49 16.22
C TYR A 426 4.58 10.23 16.11
N LEU A 427 3.77 9.98 17.14
CA LEU A 427 2.82 8.86 17.14
C LEU A 427 1.41 9.37 16.91
N SER A 428 0.71 8.73 15.98
CA SER A 428 -0.72 8.88 15.75
C SER A 428 -1.54 7.81 16.48
N VAL A 429 -2.83 8.10 16.68
CA VAL A 429 -3.78 7.14 17.27
C VAL A 429 -3.86 5.85 16.44
N HIS A 430 -3.89 5.98 15.10
CA HIS A 430 -3.89 4.85 14.17
C HIS A 430 -2.72 3.90 14.41
N GLU A 431 -1.51 4.44 14.49
CA GLU A 431 -0.28 3.67 14.68
C GLU A 431 -0.29 2.91 16.00
N VAL A 432 -0.71 3.59 17.07
CA VAL A 432 -0.83 3.00 18.41
C VAL A 432 -1.90 1.91 18.44
N ASN A 433 -3.09 2.18 17.94
CA ASN A 433 -4.17 1.18 17.90
C ASN A 433 -3.80 -0.01 17.03
N ARG A 434 -3.17 0.22 15.87
CA ARG A 434 -2.71 -0.87 14.99
C ARG A 434 -1.68 -1.74 15.70
N PHE A 435 -0.72 -1.13 16.39
CA PHE A 435 0.30 -1.84 17.17
C PHE A 435 -0.33 -2.73 18.24
N PHE A 436 -1.25 -2.19 19.05
CA PHE A 436 -1.89 -2.96 20.12
C PHE A 436 -2.92 -3.98 19.63
N LYS A 437 -3.57 -3.76 18.48
CA LYS A 437 -4.40 -4.77 17.81
C LYS A 437 -3.59 -5.97 17.31
N ALA A 438 -2.35 -5.74 16.91
CA ALA A 438 -1.45 -6.80 16.45
C ALA A 438 -0.88 -7.65 17.62
N ARG A 439 -1.07 -7.22 18.87
CA ARG A 439 -0.66 -7.97 20.06
C ARG A 439 -1.41 -9.30 20.14
N PRO A 440 -0.71 -10.45 20.30
CA PRO A 440 -1.35 -11.72 20.58
C PRO A 440 -2.26 -11.63 21.81
N LYS A 441 -3.46 -12.24 21.76
CA LYS A 441 -4.48 -12.09 22.83
C LYS A 441 -4.00 -12.53 24.22
N HIS A 442 -3.02 -13.42 24.29
CA HIS A 442 -2.47 -13.94 25.54
C HIS A 442 -1.29 -13.11 26.08
N TRP A 443 -0.84 -12.08 25.36
CA TRP A 443 0.24 -11.19 25.80
C TRP A 443 -0.29 -9.97 26.52
N THR A 444 0.43 -9.55 27.56
CA THR A 444 0.20 -8.25 28.20
C THR A 444 0.84 -7.12 27.39
N THR A 445 0.41 -5.88 27.65
CA THR A 445 0.93 -4.66 27.00
C THR A 445 2.45 -4.55 27.15
N THR A 446 2.97 -4.78 28.35
CA THR A 446 4.38 -4.68 28.72
C THR A 446 5.25 -5.80 28.14
N GLN A 447 4.73 -7.03 28.05
CA GLN A 447 5.40 -8.14 27.38
C GLN A 447 5.53 -7.93 25.88
N CYS A 448 4.43 -7.50 25.22
CA CYS A 448 4.41 -7.16 23.80
C CYS A 448 5.43 -6.06 23.48
N TRP A 449 5.50 -5.06 24.35
CA TRP A 449 6.48 -3.99 24.29
C TRP A 449 7.91 -4.57 24.42
N ALA A 450 8.22 -5.28 25.51
CA ALA A 450 9.58 -5.75 25.81
C ALA A 450 10.17 -6.76 24.81
N ALA A 451 9.34 -7.56 24.13
CA ALA A 451 9.81 -8.69 23.32
C ALA A 451 9.48 -8.62 21.81
N GLY A 452 8.42 -7.92 21.40
CA GLY A 452 7.65 -8.31 20.20
C GLY A 452 8.30 -8.16 18.82
N TRP A 453 9.32 -7.31 18.62
CA TRP A 453 9.65 -6.85 17.25
C TRP A 453 11.06 -7.20 16.75
N TYR A 454 12.02 -7.40 17.65
CA TYR A 454 13.43 -7.58 17.27
C TYR A 454 13.85 -9.05 17.04
N LEU A 455 13.15 -10.00 17.68
CA LEU A 455 13.48 -11.43 17.64
C LEU A 455 13.33 -12.06 16.27
N ASN A 456 12.27 -11.67 15.56
CA ASN A 456 12.00 -12.20 14.23
C ASN A 456 13.13 -11.84 13.26
N ALA A 457 13.61 -10.60 13.29
CA ALA A 457 14.71 -10.18 12.41
C ALA A 457 16.01 -10.96 12.68
N VAL A 458 16.37 -11.16 13.96
CA VAL A 458 17.59 -11.90 14.34
C VAL A 458 17.49 -13.36 13.94
N SER A 459 16.36 -14.02 14.23
CA SER A 459 16.16 -15.43 13.90
C SER A 459 16.17 -15.66 12.39
N TYR A 460 15.40 -14.87 11.64
CA TYR A 460 15.36 -15.00 10.18
C TYR A 460 16.69 -14.61 9.53
N ARG A 461 17.47 -13.68 10.10
CA ARG A 461 18.85 -13.44 9.66
C ARG A 461 19.70 -14.71 9.73
N HIS A 462 19.72 -15.40 10.88
CA HIS A 462 20.48 -16.65 11.03
C HIS A 462 19.98 -17.74 10.08
N ARG A 463 18.65 -17.89 9.91
CA ARG A 463 18.06 -18.84 8.97
C ARG A 463 18.42 -18.52 7.52
N CYS A 464 18.40 -17.25 7.12
CA CYS A 464 18.80 -16.80 5.79
C CYS A 464 20.28 -17.08 5.53
N MET A 465 21.17 -16.73 6.48
CA MET A 465 22.61 -17.02 6.36
C MET A 465 22.87 -18.53 6.23
N ALA A 466 22.24 -19.36 7.06
CA ALA A 466 22.36 -20.82 6.94
C ALA A 466 21.81 -21.35 5.60
N MET A 467 20.76 -20.75 5.05
CA MET A 467 20.21 -21.12 3.74
C MET A 467 21.12 -20.69 2.59
N ILE A 468 21.77 -19.54 2.71
CA ILE A 468 22.81 -19.06 1.79
C ILE A 468 23.95 -20.06 1.75
N ASP A 469 24.52 -20.44 2.90
CA ASP A 469 25.58 -21.44 2.99
C ASP A 469 25.16 -22.78 2.33
N ALA A 470 23.91 -23.20 2.55
CA ALA A 470 23.37 -24.41 1.94
C ALA A 470 23.19 -24.28 0.42
N ILE A 471 22.88 -23.09 -0.11
CA ILE A 471 22.83 -22.81 -1.54
C ILE A 471 24.25 -22.84 -2.13
N GLU A 472 25.23 -22.22 -1.48
CA GLU A 472 26.63 -22.23 -1.95
C GLU A 472 27.13 -23.67 -2.09
N GLU A 473 26.86 -24.52 -1.10
CA GLU A 473 27.22 -25.94 -1.17
C GLU A 473 26.49 -26.67 -2.31
N ALA A 474 25.18 -26.44 -2.48
CA ALA A 474 24.40 -27.05 -3.54
C ALA A 474 24.91 -26.65 -4.94
N THR A 475 25.38 -25.41 -5.12
CA THR A 475 25.87 -24.92 -6.42
C THR A 475 27.09 -25.68 -6.94
N LYS A 476 27.89 -26.30 -6.05
CA LYS A 476 29.07 -27.09 -6.42
C LYS A 476 28.69 -28.35 -7.20
N ASN A 477 27.49 -28.89 -6.95
CA ASN A 477 27.00 -30.14 -7.53
C ASN A 477 26.14 -29.93 -8.79
N VAL A 478 25.92 -28.67 -9.20
CA VAL A 478 25.11 -28.34 -10.38
C VAL A 478 25.76 -28.83 -11.66
N MET A 479 24.94 -29.40 -12.55
CA MET A 479 25.40 -29.95 -13.82
C MET A 479 26.11 -28.89 -14.68
N PRO A 480 27.16 -29.25 -15.44
CA PRO A 480 27.92 -28.30 -16.26
C PRO A 480 27.07 -27.42 -17.18
N GLN A 481 26.00 -27.96 -17.75
CA GLN A 481 25.09 -27.28 -18.67
C GLN A 481 24.31 -26.13 -18.00
N ASN A 482 24.02 -26.24 -16.70
CA ASN A 482 23.28 -25.23 -15.96
C ASN A 482 24.19 -24.13 -15.38
N ARG A 483 25.51 -24.35 -15.32
CA ARG A 483 26.46 -23.44 -14.66
C ARG A 483 26.53 -22.05 -15.31
N SER A 484 26.38 -21.96 -16.63
CA SER A 484 26.37 -20.67 -17.33
C SER A 484 25.15 -19.83 -16.95
N ALA A 485 23.97 -20.46 -16.93
CA ALA A 485 22.70 -19.84 -16.56
C ALA A 485 22.62 -19.48 -15.06
N LEU A 486 23.28 -20.24 -14.19
CA LEU A 486 23.36 -19.97 -12.75
C LEU A 486 24.34 -18.82 -12.41
N LYS A 487 25.31 -18.54 -13.29
CA LYS A 487 26.37 -17.56 -13.02
C LYS A 487 25.86 -16.16 -12.64
N PRO A 488 24.85 -15.57 -13.32
CA PRO A 488 24.27 -14.28 -12.92
C PRO A 488 23.72 -14.26 -11.50
N TYR A 489 23.07 -15.35 -11.05
CA TYR A 489 22.55 -15.48 -9.70
C TYR A 489 23.65 -15.40 -8.63
N LEU A 490 24.81 -16.00 -8.89
CA LEU A 490 25.97 -16.00 -8.00
C LEU A 490 26.84 -14.74 -8.09
N LYS A 491 26.51 -13.78 -8.97
CA LYS A 491 27.26 -12.53 -9.06
C LYS A 491 26.99 -11.64 -7.85
N LYS A 492 27.95 -10.75 -7.58
CA LYS A 492 27.87 -9.74 -6.52
C LYS A 492 26.60 -8.88 -6.60
N ASP A 493 26.08 -8.62 -7.80
CA ASP A 493 24.92 -7.74 -7.99
C ASP A 493 23.60 -8.37 -7.52
N CYS A 494 23.53 -9.70 -7.39
CA CYS A 494 22.38 -10.42 -6.86
C CYS A 494 22.72 -11.01 -5.48
N TYR A 495 23.58 -12.02 -5.45
CA TYR A 495 24.01 -12.71 -4.22
C TYR A 495 24.67 -11.78 -3.20
N GLY A 496 25.52 -10.86 -3.67
CA GLY A 496 26.22 -9.91 -2.81
C GLY A 496 25.28 -8.89 -2.16
N LYS A 497 24.18 -8.51 -2.83
CA LYS A 497 23.16 -7.63 -2.23
C LYS A 497 22.43 -8.31 -1.07
N ILE A 498 22.16 -9.61 -1.17
CA ILE A 498 21.56 -10.39 -0.08
C ILE A 498 22.48 -10.39 1.14
N HIS A 499 23.77 -10.69 0.94
CA HIS A 499 24.76 -10.63 2.01
C HIS A 499 24.84 -9.24 2.64
N LEU A 500 24.93 -8.19 1.84
CA LEU A 500 24.97 -6.81 2.34
C LEU A 500 23.73 -6.48 3.18
N MET A 501 22.55 -6.93 2.75
CA MET A 501 21.30 -6.74 3.49
C MET A 501 21.32 -7.46 4.84
N LEU A 502 21.76 -8.72 4.88
CA LEU A 502 21.80 -9.55 6.10
C LEU A 502 22.92 -9.15 7.06
N GLU A 503 24.09 -8.78 6.54
CA GLU A 503 25.22 -8.29 7.32
C GLU A 503 24.97 -6.90 7.89
N GLY A 504 24.14 -6.09 7.21
CA GLY A 504 23.73 -4.80 7.72
C GLY A 504 22.87 -4.89 8.98
N LEU A 505 22.00 -5.88 9.11
CA LEU A 505 21.08 -5.98 10.25
C LEU A 505 21.79 -5.89 11.60
N TYR A 506 21.50 -4.81 12.33
CA TYR A 506 22.02 -4.61 13.67
C TYR A 506 21.28 -5.52 14.65
N VAL A 507 21.92 -6.63 14.97
CA VAL A 507 21.46 -7.64 15.92
C VAL A 507 22.01 -7.42 17.32
N ASP A 508 22.22 -6.17 17.76
CA ASP A 508 22.71 -5.90 19.12
C ASP A 508 22.08 -4.64 19.74
N ASN A 509 20.76 -4.50 19.60
CA ASN A 509 20.00 -3.32 20.04
C ASN A 509 20.01 -3.11 21.57
N LEU A 510 20.36 -4.14 22.35
CA LEU A 510 20.35 -4.10 23.81
C LEU A 510 21.73 -3.87 24.44
N GLN A 511 22.81 -3.82 23.64
CA GLN A 511 24.18 -3.64 24.15
C GLN A 511 24.32 -2.42 25.07
N TYR A 512 23.55 -1.36 24.80
CA TYR A 512 23.54 -0.12 25.60
C TYR A 512 23.04 -0.33 27.04
N HIS A 513 22.28 -1.39 27.31
CA HIS A 513 21.71 -1.71 28.62
C HIS A 513 22.51 -2.80 29.38
N GLY A 514 23.67 -3.24 28.85
CA GLY A 514 24.41 -4.41 29.33
C GLY A 514 23.80 -5.75 28.86
N GLU A 515 24.51 -6.86 29.03
CA GLU A 515 24.02 -8.20 28.61
C GLU A 515 23.78 -9.15 29.80
N GLU A 516 23.91 -8.66 31.03
CA GLU A 516 23.91 -9.48 32.25
C GLU A 516 22.83 -9.01 33.24
N GLY A 517 22.13 -9.97 33.86
CA GLY A 517 21.19 -9.73 34.96
C GLY A 517 19.88 -10.54 34.85
N PRO A 518 19.13 -10.65 35.97
CA PRO A 518 17.93 -11.48 36.05
C PRO A 518 16.79 -11.02 35.10
N GLU A 519 16.77 -9.74 34.72
CA GLU A 519 15.81 -9.26 33.72
C GLU A 519 16.14 -9.75 32.31
N TYR A 520 17.43 -9.95 31.98
CA TYR A 520 17.86 -10.52 30.70
C TYR A 520 17.56 -12.01 30.62
N ASP A 521 17.70 -12.74 31.72
CA ASP A 521 17.30 -14.15 31.79
C ASP A 521 15.79 -14.31 31.61
N SER A 522 15.01 -13.43 32.27
CA SER A 522 13.55 -13.39 32.13
C SER A 522 13.13 -13.05 30.70
N LEU A 523 13.80 -12.05 30.09
CA LEU A 523 13.63 -11.71 28.69
C LEU A 523 14.02 -12.91 27.80
N ALA A 524 15.19 -13.52 27.97
CA ALA A 524 15.65 -14.65 27.16
C ALA A 524 14.72 -15.87 27.27
N LYS A 525 14.21 -16.16 28.47
CA LYS A 525 13.23 -17.22 28.72
C LYS A 525 11.91 -16.93 27.99
N PHE A 526 11.34 -15.74 28.20
CA PHE A 526 10.11 -15.32 27.52
C PHE A 526 10.29 -15.34 26.00
N ARG A 527 11.43 -14.86 25.51
CA ARG A 527 11.80 -14.88 24.09
C ARG A 527 11.88 -16.29 23.54
N LYS A 528 12.44 -17.23 24.30
CA LYS A 528 12.53 -18.63 23.88
C LYS A 528 11.16 -19.29 23.83
N GLU A 529 10.33 -19.09 24.85
CA GLU A 529 8.94 -19.59 24.89
C GLU A 529 8.12 -19.04 23.72
N VAL A 530 8.20 -17.73 23.48
CA VAL A 530 7.58 -17.05 22.34
C VAL A 530 8.15 -17.55 21.02
N MET A 531 9.47 -17.71 20.90
CA MET A 531 10.09 -18.16 19.66
C MET A 531 9.82 -19.64 19.37
N ASP A 532 9.63 -20.49 20.38
CA ASP A 532 9.25 -21.90 20.21
C ASP A 532 7.76 -22.01 19.82
N GLU A 533 6.89 -21.14 20.37
CA GLU A 533 5.50 -20.98 19.92
C GLU A 533 5.42 -20.35 18.51
N GLU A 534 6.26 -19.36 18.21
CA GLU A 534 6.36 -18.72 16.89
C GLU A 534 7.13 -19.58 15.86
N LEU A 535 7.97 -20.52 16.28
CA LEU A 535 8.57 -21.55 15.42
C LEU A 535 7.47 -22.50 14.92
N THR A 536 6.39 -22.66 15.69
CA THR A 536 5.14 -23.28 15.22
C THR A 536 4.37 -22.31 14.31
N ASN A 537 4.38 -20.99 14.55
CA ASN A 537 3.93 -19.96 13.60
C ASN A 537 4.85 -19.76 12.37
N SER A 538 6.01 -20.42 12.29
CA SER A 538 6.72 -20.62 11.04
C SER A 538 5.79 -21.28 10.03
N MET A 539 4.83 -22.10 10.46
CA MET A 539 3.73 -22.58 9.61
C MET A 539 2.73 -21.49 9.27
N TYR A 540 2.39 -20.55 10.17
CA TYR A 540 1.46 -19.44 9.89
C TYR A 540 2.01 -18.43 8.90
N LEU A 541 3.25 -17.95 9.07
CA LEU A 541 3.91 -17.10 8.07
C LEU A 541 4.14 -17.89 6.78
N GLN A 542 4.49 -19.18 6.89
CA GLN A 542 4.58 -20.04 5.72
C GLN A 542 3.22 -20.20 5.06
N GLU A 543 2.09 -20.38 5.72
CA GLU A 543 0.74 -20.53 5.14
C GLU A 543 0.26 -19.20 4.52
N LEU A 544 0.46 -18.08 5.22
CA LEU A 544 0.12 -16.73 4.77
C LEU A 544 0.95 -16.29 3.55
N PHE A 545 2.25 -16.60 3.54
CA PHE A 545 3.09 -16.42 2.37
C PHE A 545 2.90 -17.53 1.33
N THR A 546 2.52 -18.76 1.69
CA THR A 546 2.35 -19.84 0.71
C THR A 546 1.11 -19.58 -0.11
N ASP A 547 0.01 -19.09 0.45
CA ASP A 547 -1.15 -18.67 -0.35
C ASP A 547 -0.84 -17.43 -1.19
N SER A 548 -0.13 -16.45 -0.61
CA SER A 548 0.24 -15.21 -1.29
C SER A 548 1.35 -15.38 -2.34
N LEU A 549 2.21 -16.40 -2.21
CA LEU A 549 3.28 -16.78 -3.15
C LEU A 549 2.83 -17.90 -4.10
N ALA A 550 1.86 -18.74 -3.74
CA ALA A 550 1.29 -19.74 -4.63
C ALA A 550 0.52 -19.06 -5.78
N LYS A 551 -0.23 -17.99 -5.46
CA LYS A 551 -0.91 -17.15 -6.46
C LYS A 551 0.03 -16.68 -7.59
N PRO A 552 1.20 -16.06 -7.33
CA PRO A 552 2.19 -15.70 -8.34
C PRO A 552 3.21 -16.81 -8.68
N ASN A 553 3.02 -18.05 -8.21
CA ASN A 553 3.99 -19.15 -8.35
C ASN A 553 5.43 -18.77 -7.94
N TYR A 554 5.58 -18.04 -6.84
CA TYR A 554 6.85 -17.54 -6.30
C TYR A 554 7.63 -16.60 -7.22
N ASN A 555 7.03 -16.06 -8.29
CA ASN A 555 7.67 -15.14 -9.22
C ASN A 555 7.38 -13.66 -8.84
N LEU A 556 8.28 -13.08 -8.05
CA LEU A 556 8.26 -11.67 -7.64
C LEU A 556 8.97 -10.80 -8.69
N ASP A 557 8.25 -10.45 -9.74
CA ASP A 557 8.82 -9.78 -10.93
C ASP A 557 8.79 -8.25 -10.89
N SER A 558 8.26 -7.67 -9.82
CA SER A 558 8.31 -6.22 -9.58
C SER A 558 8.34 -5.89 -8.10
N LYS A 559 8.88 -4.73 -7.74
CA LYS A 559 8.82 -4.18 -6.37
C LYS A 559 7.39 -4.19 -5.82
N GLU A 560 6.40 -3.84 -6.64
CA GLU A 560 4.99 -3.83 -6.27
C GLU A 560 4.49 -5.24 -5.96
N ALA A 561 4.96 -6.27 -6.67
CA ALA A 561 4.63 -7.66 -6.35
C ALA A 561 5.20 -8.07 -4.98
N VAL A 562 6.42 -7.62 -4.65
CA VAL A 562 7.02 -7.83 -3.31
C VAL A 562 6.19 -7.15 -2.23
N LEU A 563 5.90 -5.86 -2.39
CA LEU A 563 5.07 -5.09 -1.45
C LEU A 563 3.68 -5.73 -1.28
N ALA A 564 3.16 -6.29 -2.36
CA ALA A 564 1.86 -6.90 -2.37
C ALA A 564 1.81 -8.23 -1.60
N VAL A 565 2.87 -9.04 -1.70
CA VAL A 565 3.04 -10.24 -0.85
C VAL A 565 3.26 -9.88 0.61
N LEU A 566 3.99 -8.80 0.88
CA LEU A 566 4.23 -8.33 2.25
C LEU A 566 2.97 -7.72 2.90
N GLY A 567 2.02 -7.25 2.09
CA GLY A 567 0.73 -6.69 2.55
C GLY A 567 0.86 -5.42 3.40
N SER A 568 2.05 -4.83 3.46
CA SER A 568 2.38 -3.70 4.34
C SER A 568 3.46 -2.82 3.71
N SER A 569 3.38 -1.52 4.00
CA SER A 569 4.43 -0.55 3.66
C SER A 569 5.69 -0.71 4.50
N ARG A 570 5.61 -1.44 5.63
CA ARG A 570 6.74 -1.75 6.51
C ARG A 570 7.42 -3.03 6.08
N VAL A 571 8.19 -2.94 5.00
CA VAL A 571 8.91 -4.10 4.47
C VAL A 571 9.85 -4.70 5.52
N GLU A 572 10.46 -3.89 6.38
CA GLU A 572 11.44 -4.33 7.39
C GLU A 572 10.93 -5.40 8.37
N VAL A 573 9.62 -5.49 8.59
CA VAL A 573 9.00 -6.47 9.51
C VAL A 573 8.96 -7.88 8.90
N SER A 574 8.66 -7.95 7.60
CA SER A 574 8.27 -9.19 6.93
C SER A 574 9.24 -9.62 5.81
N LEU A 575 10.21 -8.77 5.47
CA LEU A 575 11.15 -8.99 4.37
C LEU A 575 12.07 -10.19 4.59
N LEU A 576 12.59 -10.38 5.81
CA LEU A 576 13.50 -11.50 6.11
C LEU A 576 12.79 -12.86 6.11
N PRO A 577 11.58 -13.00 6.68
CA PRO A 577 10.74 -14.17 6.45
C PRO A 577 10.51 -14.48 4.97
N LEU A 578 10.16 -13.46 4.16
CA LEU A 578 9.96 -13.63 2.71
C LEU A 578 11.25 -14.10 2.02
N LEU A 579 12.37 -13.44 2.30
CA LEU A 579 13.67 -13.79 1.76
C LEU A 579 14.03 -15.24 2.08
N PHE A 580 13.81 -15.69 3.32
CA PHE A 580 14.06 -17.08 3.71
C PHE A 580 13.26 -18.08 2.86
N LEU A 581 11.97 -17.82 2.62
CA LEU A 581 11.12 -18.67 1.80
C LEU A 581 11.58 -18.72 0.33
N VAL A 582 11.95 -17.57 -0.22
CA VAL A 582 12.49 -17.45 -1.58
C VAL A 582 13.82 -18.19 -1.70
N LEU A 583 14.76 -18.01 -0.77
CA LEU A 583 16.02 -18.75 -0.73
C LEU A 583 15.79 -20.27 -0.63
N ARG A 584 14.83 -20.71 0.18
CA ARG A 584 14.47 -22.14 0.28
C ARG A 584 13.94 -22.68 -1.05
N ARG A 585 13.15 -21.90 -1.80
CA ARG A 585 12.69 -22.27 -3.16
C ARG A 585 13.86 -22.32 -4.14
N HIS A 586 14.74 -21.32 -4.12
CA HIS A 586 15.93 -21.27 -4.97
C HIS A 586 16.85 -22.47 -4.73
N LYS A 587 17.07 -22.85 -3.46
CA LYS A 587 17.81 -24.07 -3.11
C LYS A 587 17.19 -25.31 -3.76
N LYS A 588 15.86 -25.48 -3.70
CA LYS A 588 15.18 -26.61 -4.36
C LYS A 588 15.40 -26.62 -5.88
N ILE A 589 15.36 -25.45 -6.54
CA ILE A 589 15.62 -25.35 -7.98
C ILE A 589 17.06 -25.77 -8.29
N ILE A 590 18.03 -25.30 -7.51
CA ILE A 590 19.45 -25.66 -7.64
C ILE A 590 19.69 -27.16 -7.38
N ASP A 591 19.03 -27.73 -6.38
CA ASP A 591 19.09 -29.17 -6.08
C ASP A 591 18.56 -29.99 -7.28
N ILE A 592 17.47 -29.56 -7.93
CA ILE A 592 16.96 -30.19 -9.17
C ILE A 592 17.94 -29.97 -10.33
N GLY A 593 18.55 -28.79 -10.43
CA GLY A 593 19.58 -28.47 -11.43
C GLY A 593 20.89 -29.27 -11.29
N SER A 594 21.02 -30.05 -10.21
CA SER A 594 22.10 -31.02 -10.03
C SER A 594 21.81 -32.36 -10.71
N THR A 595 20.54 -32.64 -11.05
CA THR A 595 20.11 -33.90 -11.68
C THR A 595 19.53 -33.71 -13.09
N LEU A 596 18.96 -32.54 -13.38
CA LEU A 596 18.30 -32.24 -14.66
C LEU A 596 18.87 -30.97 -15.31
N VAL A 597 18.86 -30.92 -16.65
CA VAL A 597 19.10 -29.67 -17.38
C VAL A 597 17.84 -28.81 -17.21
N LEU A 598 18.00 -27.62 -16.65
CA LEU A 598 16.90 -26.69 -16.45
C LEU A 598 16.89 -25.63 -17.55
N GLU A 599 15.72 -25.06 -17.82
CA GLU A 599 15.61 -23.91 -18.70
C GLU A 599 16.27 -22.68 -18.06
N GLU A 600 16.97 -21.87 -18.87
CA GLU A 600 17.67 -20.67 -18.41
C GLU A 600 16.75 -19.68 -17.70
N MET A 601 15.47 -19.64 -18.10
CA MET A 601 14.45 -18.80 -17.50
C MET A 601 14.20 -19.06 -16.01
N GLU A 602 14.39 -20.31 -15.54
CA GLU A 602 14.25 -20.64 -14.12
C GLU A 602 15.29 -19.89 -13.29
N PHE A 603 16.52 -19.74 -13.80
CA PHE A 603 17.58 -18.98 -13.14
C PHE A 603 17.38 -17.47 -13.27
N ASP A 604 16.92 -16.99 -14.43
CA ASP A 604 16.56 -15.58 -14.61
C ASP A 604 15.43 -15.15 -13.66
N ALA A 605 14.42 -16.01 -13.45
CA ALA A 605 13.35 -15.76 -12.50
C ALA A 605 13.89 -15.67 -11.06
N MET A 606 14.86 -16.50 -10.69
CA MET A 606 15.53 -16.41 -9.38
C MET A 606 16.27 -15.07 -9.20
N VAL A 607 16.98 -14.60 -10.23
CA VAL A 607 17.69 -13.31 -10.21
C VAL A 607 16.69 -12.16 -10.05
N ASN A 608 15.67 -12.10 -10.92
CA ASN A 608 14.65 -11.07 -10.89
C ASN A 608 13.93 -11.01 -9.52
N CYS A 609 13.66 -12.16 -8.91
CA CYS A 609 13.03 -12.23 -7.59
C CYS A 609 13.89 -11.55 -6.51
N ILE A 610 15.20 -11.84 -6.47
CA ILE A 610 16.11 -11.20 -5.52
C ILE A 610 16.25 -9.70 -5.81
N GLU A 611 16.40 -9.32 -7.08
CA GLU A 611 16.53 -7.91 -7.47
C GLU A 611 15.34 -7.09 -6.97
N ASN A 612 14.11 -7.57 -7.19
CA ASN A 612 12.90 -6.88 -6.74
C ASN A 612 12.77 -6.82 -5.21
N ILE A 613 13.18 -7.87 -4.48
CA ILE A 613 13.24 -7.87 -3.01
C ILE A 613 14.23 -6.80 -2.52
N THR A 614 15.43 -6.75 -3.13
CA THR A 614 16.44 -5.76 -2.77
C THR A 614 16.03 -4.34 -3.15
N GLU A 615 15.35 -4.14 -4.28
CA GLU A 615 14.82 -2.82 -4.68
C GLU A 615 13.74 -2.32 -3.70
N ALA A 616 12.85 -3.21 -3.23
CA ALA A 616 11.84 -2.87 -2.23
C ALA A 616 12.50 -2.41 -0.92
N PHE A 617 13.53 -3.13 -0.47
CA PHE A 617 14.33 -2.77 0.70
C PHE A 617 15.03 -1.41 0.51
N GLU A 618 15.78 -1.25 -0.57
CA GLU A 618 16.54 -0.02 -0.87
C GLU A 618 15.62 1.21 -0.99
N THR A 619 14.46 1.05 -1.63
CA THR A 619 13.44 2.11 -1.74
C THR A 619 12.95 2.53 -0.36
N ARG A 620 12.63 1.55 0.51
CA ARG A 620 12.21 1.85 1.88
C ARG A 620 13.32 2.57 2.66
N CYS A 621 14.56 2.09 2.57
CA CYS A 621 15.70 2.73 3.22
C CYS A 621 15.87 4.19 2.77
N ARG A 622 15.70 4.48 1.47
CA ARG A 622 15.77 5.85 0.94
C ARG A 622 14.67 6.74 1.49
N ASN A 623 13.44 6.25 1.57
CA ASN A 623 12.31 7.01 2.13
C ASN A 623 12.52 7.35 3.61
N LEU A 624 13.03 6.39 4.40
CA LEU A 624 13.38 6.61 5.81
C LEU A 624 14.51 7.64 5.95
N LEU A 625 15.55 7.52 5.12
CA LEU A 625 16.65 8.47 5.06
C LEU A 625 16.18 9.90 4.76
N GLU A 626 15.27 10.06 3.81
CA GLU A 626 14.68 11.36 3.47
C GLU A 626 13.89 11.94 4.65
N SER A 627 13.06 11.13 5.32
CA SER A 627 12.34 11.54 6.52
C SER A 627 13.28 12.02 7.63
N TRP A 628 14.36 11.27 7.91
CA TRP A 628 15.34 11.65 8.92
C TRP A 628 16.11 12.92 8.57
N ARG A 629 16.42 13.15 7.28
CA ARG A 629 17.01 14.42 6.82
C ARG A 629 16.08 15.60 7.10
N GLN A 630 14.79 15.45 6.82
CA GLN A 630 13.79 16.49 7.08
C GLN A 630 13.67 16.81 8.58
N GLN A 631 13.84 15.80 9.43
CA GLN A 631 13.89 15.96 10.89
C GLN A 631 15.22 16.50 11.43
N ARG A 632 16.19 16.80 10.56
CA ARG A 632 17.56 17.21 10.92
C ARG A 632 18.28 16.20 11.82
N LEU A 633 17.88 14.93 11.73
CA LEU A 633 18.63 13.85 12.35
C LEU A 633 19.90 13.63 11.53
N ASP A 634 21.01 13.36 12.21
CA ASP A 634 22.24 12.96 11.52
C ASP A 634 21.98 11.62 10.83
N THR A 635 21.82 11.65 9.50
CA THR A 635 21.56 10.46 8.70
C THR A 635 22.61 9.37 8.88
N ARG A 636 23.85 9.72 9.20
CA ARG A 636 24.91 8.75 9.45
C ARG A 636 24.66 8.02 10.76
N LEU A 637 24.24 8.73 11.81
CA LEU A 637 23.87 8.14 13.12
C LEU A 637 22.50 7.46 13.09
N ALA A 638 21.55 7.94 12.30
CA ALA A 638 20.21 7.36 12.15
C ALA A 638 20.24 6.07 11.33
N VAL A 639 21.03 6.01 10.26
CA VAL A 639 21.35 4.77 9.54
C VAL A 639 22.10 3.78 10.43
N LEU A 640 22.98 4.25 11.31
CA LEU A 640 23.60 3.38 12.33
C LEU A 640 22.56 2.84 13.34
N ARG A 641 21.54 3.63 13.71
CA ARG A 641 20.44 3.16 14.58
C ARG A 641 19.50 2.15 13.93
N VAL A 642 19.23 2.30 12.64
CA VAL A 642 18.25 1.44 11.93
C VAL A 642 18.91 0.31 11.16
N VAL A 643 20.17 0.44 10.72
CA VAL A 643 20.81 -0.51 9.79
C VAL A 643 22.32 -0.76 9.99
N TYR A 644 23.14 -0.16 10.89
CA TYR A 644 24.60 -0.51 10.89
C TYR A 644 25.37 -0.37 12.23
N SER A 645 26.34 -1.28 12.40
CA SER A 645 27.06 -1.67 13.64
C SER A 645 28.26 -0.83 14.11
N ARG A 646 28.63 -1.06 15.39
CA ARG A 646 29.96 -1.15 16.05
C ARG A 646 31.02 -0.04 15.79
N PRO A 647 31.66 0.49 16.87
CA PRO A 647 32.85 1.33 16.75
C PRO A 647 34.05 0.49 16.27
N GLY A 648 34.34 0.49 14.97
CA GLY A 648 35.57 -0.13 14.46
C GLY A 648 35.61 -0.42 12.96
N THR A 649 34.47 -0.57 12.28
CA THR A 649 34.44 -0.92 10.85
C THR A 649 34.45 0.36 10.00
N LYS A 650 35.48 0.53 9.16
CA LYS A 650 35.61 1.71 8.28
C LYS A 650 34.37 1.82 7.37
N VAL A 651 33.73 2.99 7.41
CA VAL A 651 32.51 3.43 6.70
C VAL A 651 32.60 3.40 5.15
N ASN A 652 33.63 2.77 4.57
CA ASN A 652 33.96 2.85 3.15
C ASN A 652 33.22 1.82 2.26
N THR A 653 32.39 0.93 2.79
CA THR A 653 31.72 -0.12 2.00
C THR A 653 30.45 0.35 1.29
N PHE A 654 29.67 1.27 1.87
CA PHE A 654 28.46 1.82 1.23
C PHE A 654 28.74 2.90 0.16
N GLN A 655 29.87 3.58 0.25
CA GLN A 655 30.35 4.50 -0.81
C GLN A 655 30.80 3.78 -2.08
N ARG A 656 30.94 2.44 -2.07
CA ARG A 656 31.38 1.64 -3.23
C ARG A 656 30.23 1.00 -4.00
N CYS A 657 28.98 1.28 -3.64
CA CYS A 657 27.84 0.91 -4.44
C CYS A 657 27.64 1.99 -5.52
N PRO A 658 27.72 1.68 -6.82
CA PRO A 658 27.69 2.68 -7.90
C PRO A 658 26.45 3.59 -7.86
N ASP A 659 25.32 3.06 -7.37
CA ASP A 659 24.05 3.79 -7.27
C ASP A 659 23.94 4.71 -6.03
N PHE A 660 24.95 4.68 -5.15
CA PHE A 660 25.06 5.56 -3.98
C PHE A 660 26.12 6.65 -4.16
N ALA A 661 26.80 6.69 -5.30
CA ALA A 661 27.61 7.84 -5.71
C ALA A 661 26.68 8.93 -6.28
N GLN A 662 26.71 10.11 -5.68
CA GLN A 662 25.90 11.27 -6.05
C GLN A 662 25.91 11.57 -7.56
N PRO A 663 24.79 12.01 -8.17
CA PRO A 663 24.89 12.81 -9.37
C PRO A 663 25.50 14.17 -9.01
N SER A 664 26.59 14.49 -9.70
CA SER A 664 27.30 15.76 -9.61
C SER A 664 26.39 16.94 -9.99
N SER A 665 26.09 17.82 -9.03
CA SER A 665 25.80 19.23 -9.31
C SER A 665 26.56 20.09 -8.29
N PRO A 666 27.48 20.98 -8.72
CA PRO A 666 28.23 21.84 -7.82
C PRO A 666 27.47 23.14 -7.64
N GLU A 667 26.84 23.39 -6.49
CA GLU A 667 26.51 24.76 -6.10
C GLU A 667 26.14 24.85 -4.61
N PHE A 668 26.91 25.69 -3.90
CA PHE A 668 26.72 26.20 -2.54
C PHE A 668 26.80 25.19 -1.38
N TYR A 669 27.97 25.12 -0.74
CA TYR A 669 28.20 25.62 0.63
C TYR A 669 29.71 25.52 0.95
N ASP A 670 30.35 26.68 1.08
CA ASP A 670 31.70 26.83 1.61
C ASP A 670 31.68 26.55 3.12
N VAL A 671 32.46 25.54 3.56
CA VAL A 671 32.75 25.31 4.98
C VAL A 671 34.27 25.24 5.17
N ARG A 672 34.96 26.33 4.84
CA ARG A 672 36.26 26.65 5.43
C ARG A 672 36.07 27.62 6.59
N THR A 673 35.82 27.10 7.78
CA THR A 673 36.36 27.57 9.08
C THR A 673 35.60 26.93 10.22
N PHE A 674 36.25 26.03 10.97
CA PHE A 674 36.29 26.11 12.43
C PHE A 674 37.43 25.22 12.92
N ARG A 675 38.56 25.87 13.25
CA ARG A 675 39.73 25.31 13.94
C ARG A 675 39.65 25.77 15.39
N LEU A 676 39.59 24.85 16.34
CA LEU A 676 40.00 25.00 17.74
C LEU A 676 40.54 23.61 18.16
N ARG A 677 41.85 23.34 18.04
CA ARG A 677 42.97 23.57 18.98
C ARG A 677 42.77 22.97 20.39
N GLY A 678 43.68 22.04 20.72
CA GLY A 678 44.02 21.52 22.07
C GLY A 678 43.38 20.16 22.35
N ALA A 679 44.08 19.05 22.61
CA ALA A 679 45.40 18.88 23.21
C ALA A 679 46.11 17.58 22.74
N HIS A 680 47.43 17.60 22.88
CA HIS A 680 48.43 16.51 22.84
C HIS A 680 48.00 15.27 23.66
N LEU A 681 48.44 14.01 23.47
CA LEU A 681 49.74 13.37 23.18
C LEU A 681 49.48 11.98 22.55
N THR A 682 50.16 11.50 21.50
CA THR A 682 51.49 10.84 21.44
C THR A 682 51.50 9.34 21.84
N VAL A 683 51.57 8.46 20.81
CA VAL A 683 52.42 7.24 20.65
C VAL A 683 52.10 6.04 21.59
N ILE A 684 51.97 4.78 21.12
CA ILE A 684 53.04 3.85 20.72
C ILE A 684 52.46 2.76 19.80
N ALA A 685 53.27 2.40 18.80
CA ALA A 685 53.10 1.34 17.81
C ALA A 685 53.27 -0.08 18.39
N GLY A 686 52.67 -1.05 17.71
CA GLY A 686 52.82 -2.49 17.87
C GLY A 686 51.98 -3.19 16.83
#